data_AF-A0A2T9ZGA8-F1
#
_entry.id   AF-A0A2T9ZGA8-F1
#
_cell.length_a   1.000
_cell.length_b   1.000
_cell.length_c   1.000
_cell.angle_alpha   90.00
_cell.angle_beta   90.00
_cell.angle_gamma   90.00
#
_symmetry.space_group_name_H-M   'P 1'
#
loop_
_entity.id
_entity.type
_entity.pdbx_description
1 polymer ?
#
loop_
_entity_poly.entity_id
_entity_poly.type
_entity_poly.pdbx_seq_one_letter_code
_entity_poly.pdbx_strand_id
1 'polypeptide(L)'
;MGIIIRLRSPSGTLRINVPNEDTSYSEFINLISLQLKSSDPFTLFFDQKLKNRLPDLDSDSQNITIKELNLKHGDMIFAQLPPSESTVSGAPSSSSMVYDTINKSSSAVDSKSQTSPTKKELPSQPLLDFELEKHSGSISRGKDSDFCKHGSNAMCEYCMPLEPYDPAYLSENKIKHISFHSYLRKSISNEQREAGLSSGPLPNSVLPLEELSFQAKKDCNGGHAPWPEGICTKCQPSAITLQQQEFRMTDHLEFAEAGIIEKLLTWWRETGTQRFGLMYGTFEKYDIVPLGIEAVVQAIYEPVQTNMLDGIIVEIESEAFLNEIKNVDTVAKACGLELVGIIFTDLTDDGTGQGKVEYKRHKDSYFLTGLECRLAAKFQSMYPNYSRWSQDGTFGSRLVTAIVSGNENSDIEISAWQISNTGVELENSNLVVSSSDPGFMMVRKPQSVSTEKNKNKRDLSLQYIPDILYKYKNEYNVSVLKSAKPFFPIEYLLVSLTYGVPSNPRPMFKSKSPFFTENRHLTQTPESLQSHLSKIGLGSPEVTSYQSAAQGLSDFHLLVYMTSFGILSTDLSTENSDNKSDLYLLGKIVQNGPNQSEKYFNELAESSSWLSLIAVLNSSAGNNTSSKNYANTNQQNSGLNQPHNVSRHTIDESTSSSNSQGSFGESHDMMDVEDSQIWSCRHCTYDNDISTTWCAICGLPKDD
;
A
#
# COMPACT_ATOMS: atom_id res chain seq x y z
N MET A 1 -61.06 33.93 2.23
CA MET A 1 -60.66 33.53 0.87
C MET A 1 -59.70 32.35 1.01
N GLY A 2 -59.79 31.35 0.13
CA GLY A 2 -58.87 30.21 0.17
C GLY A 2 -57.44 30.64 -0.12
N ILE A 3 -56.49 30.10 0.62
CA ILE A 3 -55.07 30.35 0.44
C ILE A 3 -54.35 29.10 -0.04
N ILE A 4 -53.26 29.25 -0.79
CA ILE A 4 -52.49 28.13 -1.34
C ILE A 4 -51.14 28.10 -0.65
N ILE A 5 -50.81 26.98 0.00
CA ILE A 5 -49.49 26.75 0.60
C ILE A 5 -48.73 25.73 -0.25
N ARG A 6 -47.46 26.00 -0.54
CA ARG A 6 -46.58 25.11 -1.33
C ARG A 6 -45.82 24.19 -0.39
N LEU A 7 -45.92 22.88 -0.59
CA LEU A 7 -45.20 21.88 0.19
C LEU A 7 -44.11 21.25 -0.65
N ARG A 8 -42.84 21.32 -0.23
CA ARG A 8 -41.73 20.62 -0.89
C ARG A 8 -41.35 19.37 -0.09
N SER A 9 -41.43 18.21 -0.74
CA SER A 9 -41.04 16.90 -0.19
C SER A 9 -40.00 16.24 -1.10
N PRO A 10 -39.35 15.13 -0.70
CA PRO A 10 -38.48 14.35 -1.57
C PRO A 10 -39.15 13.90 -2.87
N SER A 11 -40.48 13.73 -2.85
CA SER A 11 -41.30 13.33 -4.01
C SER A 11 -41.67 14.49 -4.95
N GLY A 12 -41.31 15.73 -4.61
CA GLY A 12 -41.61 16.94 -5.40
C GLY A 12 -42.34 18.04 -4.64
N THR A 13 -42.77 19.08 -5.36
CA THR A 13 -43.49 20.24 -4.79
C THR A 13 -44.98 20.16 -5.09
N LEU A 14 -45.80 20.16 -4.04
CA LEU A 14 -47.26 20.10 -4.07
C LEU A 14 -47.89 21.45 -3.68
N ARG A 15 -49.13 21.68 -4.10
CA ARG A 15 -49.91 22.88 -3.74
C ARG A 15 -51.11 22.45 -2.90
N ILE A 16 -51.08 22.83 -1.62
CA ILE A 16 -52.14 22.56 -0.65
C ILE A 16 -53.12 23.73 -0.69
N ASN A 17 -54.35 23.47 -1.12
CA ASN A 17 -55.42 24.46 -1.08
C ASN A 17 -56.04 24.44 0.32
N VAL A 18 -55.81 25.52 1.08
CA VAL A 18 -56.38 25.71 2.41
C VAL A 18 -57.65 26.55 2.28
N PRO A 19 -58.81 26.09 2.78
CA PRO A 19 -60.10 26.76 2.59
C PRO A 19 -60.15 28.22 3.09
N ASN A 20 -59.47 28.52 4.20
CA ASN A 20 -59.33 29.86 4.78
C ASN A 20 -58.14 29.94 5.76
N GLU A 21 -57.73 31.14 6.16
CA GLU A 21 -56.64 31.32 7.14
C GLU A 21 -56.98 30.86 8.56
N ASP A 22 -58.28 30.66 8.85
CA ASP A 22 -58.80 30.18 10.13
C ASP A 22 -58.85 28.64 10.21
N THR A 23 -58.34 27.94 9.18
CA THR A 23 -58.27 26.47 9.17
C THR A 23 -57.36 26.00 10.31
N SER A 24 -57.78 24.97 11.04
CA SER A 24 -56.99 24.44 12.16
C SER A 24 -55.74 23.71 11.66
N TYR A 25 -54.69 23.69 12.48
CA TYR A 25 -53.44 23.02 12.13
C TYR A 25 -53.65 21.51 11.95
N SER A 26 -54.54 20.89 12.73
CA SER A 26 -54.90 19.47 12.56
C SER A 26 -55.54 19.16 11.21
N GLU A 27 -56.46 20.02 10.75
CA GLU A 27 -57.07 19.91 9.43
C GLU A 27 -56.05 20.14 8.31
N PHE A 28 -55.12 21.08 8.50
CA PHE A 28 -54.03 21.34 7.56
C PHE A 28 -53.07 20.15 7.40
N ILE A 29 -52.68 19.48 8.50
CA ILE A 29 -51.86 18.27 8.44
C ILE A 29 -52.61 17.13 7.73
N ASN A 30 -53.91 16.99 7.95
CA ASN A 30 -54.73 15.99 7.23
C ASN A 30 -54.80 16.27 5.72
N LEU A 31 -54.88 17.54 5.30
CA LEU A 31 -54.82 17.91 3.88
C LEU A 31 -53.46 17.56 3.26
N ILE A 32 -52.37 17.70 4.02
CA ILE A 32 -51.02 17.33 3.58
C ILE A 32 -50.87 15.80 3.47
N SER A 33 -51.33 15.04 4.47
CA SER A 33 -51.22 13.57 4.45
C SER A 33 -51.97 12.95 3.28
N LEU A 34 -53.18 13.45 2.99
CA LEU A 34 -53.98 13.03 1.82
C LEU A 34 -53.26 13.30 0.49
N GLN A 35 -52.54 14.41 0.35
CA GLN A 35 -51.83 14.73 -0.89
C GLN A 35 -50.50 13.98 -1.06
N LEU A 36 -49.81 13.63 0.04
CA LEU A 36 -48.56 12.86 -0.02
C LEU A 36 -48.77 11.37 -0.35
N LYS A 37 -50.02 10.87 -0.31
CA LYS A 37 -50.39 9.46 -0.60
C LYS A 37 -49.55 8.43 0.17
N SER A 38 -49.05 8.79 1.35
CA SER A 38 -48.31 7.89 2.24
C SER A 38 -48.90 7.96 3.65
N SER A 39 -48.95 6.80 4.33
CA SER A 39 -49.28 6.70 5.77
C SER A 39 -48.06 6.91 6.68
N ASP A 40 -46.89 7.20 6.12
CA ASP A 40 -45.67 7.38 6.89
C ASP A 40 -45.70 8.71 7.68
N PRO A 41 -45.19 8.73 8.92
CA PRO A 41 -45.11 9.95 9.71
C PRO A 41 -44.18 10.95 9.03
N PHE A 42 -44.56 12.22 8.94
CA PHE A 42 -43.74 13.28 8.33
C PHE A 42 -43.56 14.46 9.29
N THR A 43 -42.48 15.20 9.10
CA THR A 43 -42.17 16.41 9.88
C THR A 43 -42.10 17.63 8.96
N LEU A 44 -42.70 18.75 9.37
CA LEU A 44 -42.78 19.98 8.59
C LEU A 44 -41.81 21.06 9.10
N PHE A 45 -41.27 21.85 8.19
CA PHE A 45 -40.34 22.95 8.46
C PHE A 45 -40.70 24.19 7.63
N PHE A 46 -40.43 25.37 8.18
CA PHE A 46 -40.59 26.66 7.47
C PHE A 46 -39.44 26.95 6.51
N ASP A 47 -38.28 26.28 6.68
CA ASP A 47 -37.06 26.56 5.92
C ASP A 47 -36.49 25.33 5.20
N GLN A 48 -35.81 25.58 4.09
CA GLN A 48 -35.21 24.52 3.25
C GLN A 48 -34.06 23.78 3.96
N LYS A 49 -33.42 24.41 4.95
CA LYS A 49 -32.31 23.82 5.70
C LYS A 49 -32.80 22.92 6.86
N LEU A 50 -34.12 22.73 6.99
CA LEU A 50 -34.79 21.89 8.00
C LEU A 50 -34.42 22.26 9.45
N LYS A 51 -34.25 23.56 9.74
CA LYS A 51 -33.86 24.04 11.08
C LYS A 51 -35.04 24.59 11.89
N ASN A 52 -36.02 25.19 11.24
CA ASN A 52 -37.19 25.83 11.84
C ASN A 52 -38.40 24.93 11.66
N ARG A 53 -38.57 24.00 12.59
CA ARG A 53 -39.65 23.01 12.60
C ARG A 53 -41.00 23.66 12.91
N LEU A 54 -42.06 23.25 12.22
CA LEU A 54 -43.43 23.54 12.67
C LEU A 54 -43.73 22.68 13.92
N PRO A 55 -44.63 23.14 14.81
CA PRO A 55 -45.03 22.36 15.98
C PRO A 55 -45.51 20.96 15.59
N ASP A 56 -45.21 19.95 16.40
CA ASP A 56 -45.86 18.64 16.26
C ASP A 56 -47.33 18.72 16.66
N LEU A 57 -48.13 17.77 16.18
CA LEU A 57 -49.53 17.61 16.59
C LEU A 57 -49.61 17.02 18.00
N ASP A 58 -49.47 17.88 19.00
CA ASP A 58 -49.73 17.58 20.41
C ASP A 58 -51.07 18.20 20.83
N SER A 59 -51.60 17.82 21.99
CA SER A 59 -52.91 18.29 22.48
C SER A 59 -53.06 19.82 22.56
N ASP A 60 -51.95 20.56 22.68
CA ASP A 60 -51.94 22.03 22.74
C ASP A 60 -51.88 22.72 21.36
N SER A 61 -51.43 22.03 20.31
CA SER A 61 -51.23 22.62 18.96
C SER A 61 -52.38 22.35 17.99
N GLN A 62 -53.32 21.47 18.34
CA GLN A 62 -54.45 21.08 17.48
C GLN A 62 -55.41 22.22 17.14
N ASN A 63 -55.51 23.23 18.02
CA ASN A 63 -56.39 24.39 17.87
C ASN A 63 -55.68 25.64 17.33
N ILE A 64 -54.39 25.56 17.01
CA ILE A 64 -53.66 26.67 16.39
C ILE A 64 -54.18 26.82 14.95
N THR A 65 -54.46 28.05 14.54
CA THR A 65 -54.91 28.34 13.18
C THR A 65 -53.73 28.59 12.25
N ILE A 66 -53.93 28.43 10.94
CA ILE A 66 -52.90 28.73 9.93
C ILE A 66 -52.42 30.18 10.00
N LYS A 67 -53.32 31.10 10.36
CA LYS A 67 -53.01 32.50 10.64
C LYS A 67 -52.01 32.69 11.79
N GLU A 68 -52.15 31.92 12.87
CA GLU A 68 -51.25 31.95 14.03
C GLU A 68 -49.88 31.32 13.74
N LEU A 69 -49.83 30.40 12.78
CA LEU A 69 -48.58 29.89 12.20
C LEU A 69 -47.91 30.87 11.22
N ASN A 70 -48.53 32.05 11.00
CA ASN A 70 -48.06 33.12 10.14
C ASN A 70 -47.80 32.67 8.68
N LEU A 71 -48.55 31.67 8.20
CA LEU A 71 -48.48 31.17 6.83
C LEU A 71 -49.44 31.95 5.94
N LYS A 72 -48.92 32.55 4.87
CA LYS A 72 -49.67 33.37 3.91
C LYS A 72 -49.80 32.65 2.56
N HIS A 73 -50.73 33.14 1.74
CA HIS A 73 -50.91 32.63 0.38
C HIS A 73 -49.60 32.68 -0.41
N GLY A 74 -49.13 31.52 -0.85
CA GLY A 74 -47.92 31.34 -1.65
C GLY A 74 -46.70 30.89 -0.85
N ASP A 75 -46.76 30.83 0.48
CA ASP A 75 -45.63 30.41 1.31
C ASP A 75 -45.23 28.96 1.05
N MET A 76 -43.94 28.66 1.23
CA MET A 76 -43.36 27.33 0.99
C MET A 76 -42.87 26.70 2.28
N ILE A 77 -43.37 25.51 2.57
CA ILE A 77 -42.97 24.67 3.71
C ILE A 77 -42.33 23.37 3.19
N PHE A 78 -41.51 22.74 4.02
CA PHE A 78 -40.68 21.60 3.65
C PHE A 78 -41.03 20.39 4.51
N ALA A 79 -41.31 19.24 3.87
CA ALA A 79 -41.57 17.98 4.56
C ALA A 79 -40.34 17.07 4.53
N GLN A 80 -39.98 16.54 5.69
CA GLN A 80 -39.05 15.44 5.84
C GLN A 80 -39.85 14.17 6.14
N LEU A 81 -39.68 13.15 5.30
CA LEU A 81 -40.16 11.79 5.59
C LEU A 81 -39.00 10.95 6.17
N PRO A 82 -39.27 10.00 7.06
CA PRO A 82 -38.29 9.01 7.47
C PRO A 82 -37.80 8.25 6.22
N PRO A 83 -36.54 7.77 6.22
CA PRO A 83 -35.99 7.06 5.07
C PRO A 83 -36.76 5.74 4.85
N SER A 84 -37.71 5.77 3.92
CA SER A 84 -38.35 4.56 3.39
C SER A 84 -37.38 3.90 2.40
N GLU A 85 -37.08 2.63 2.59
CA GLU A 85 -36.25 1.88 1.66
C GLU A 85 -36.92 1.80 0.27
N SER A 86 -36.23 2.33 -0.73
CA SER A 86 -36.40 2.10 -2.19
C SER A 86 -37.49 2.89 -2.93
N THR A 87 -37.08 3.84 -3.79
CA THR A 87 -37.07 3.72 -5.27
C THR A 87 -36.81 5.08 -5.96
N VAL A 88 -36.14 5.01 -7.11
CA VAL A 88 -35.45 6.09 -7.84
C VAL A 88 -36.40 6.87 -8.75
N SER A 89 -36.23 8.20 -8.91
CA SER A 89 -36.30 8.92 -10.21
C SER A 89 -36.11 10.44 -10.11
N GLY A 90 -35.20 10.99 -10.92
CA GLY A 90 -35.39 12.26 -11.65
C GLY A 90 -34.87 13.57 -11.04
N ALA A 91 -33.68 14.00 -11.48
CA ALA A 91 -33.13 15.37 -11.36
C ALA A 91 -33.94 16.40 -12.21
N PRO A 92 -33.58 17.71 -12.33
CA PRO A 92 -32.43 18.45 -11.77
C PRO A 92 -32.77 19.87 -11.22
N SER A 93 -31.79 20.56 -10.65
CA SER A 93 -31.34 21.92 -11.08
C SER A 93 -30.78 22.79 -9.95
N SER A 94 -29.74 23.54 -10.34
CA SER A 94 -29.43 24.92 -9.94
C SER A 94 -28.91 25.23 -8.53
N SER A 95 -27.59 25.38 -8.51
CA SER A 95 -26.74 26.32 -7.76
C SER A 95 -27.35 27.65 -7.33
N SER A 96 -26.97 28.11 -6.12
CA SER A 96 -26.56 29.47 -5.66
C SER A 96 -26.42 29.40 -4.12
N MET A 97 -25.25 29.34 -3.46
CA MET A 97 -24.24 30.40 -3.23
C MET A 97 -24.93 31.74 -2.87
N VAL A 98 -24.78 32.34 -1.68
CA VAL A 98 -23.58 33.07 -1.25
C VAL A 98 -23.77 33.71 0.15
N TYR A 99 -22.74 33.57 1.01
CA TYR A 99 -22.12 34.52 1.98
C TYR A 99 -23.01 35.17 3.09
N ASP A 100 -22.57 35.56 4.29
CA ASP A 100 -21.23 35.74 4.85
C ASP A 100 -21.29 35.94 6.38
N THR A 101 -20.11 35.84 7.02
CA THR A 101 -19.63 36.74 8.08
C THR A 101 -20.05 36.55 9.56
N ILE A 102 -19.09 36.00 10.33
CA ILE A 102 -18.43 36.55 11.55
C ILE A 102 -19.33 37.12 12.68
N ASN A 103 -19.36 36.50 13.87
CA ASN A 103 -18.57 36.88 15.07
C ASN A 103 -19.11 36.29 16.40
N LYS A 104 -18.17 35.79 17.21
CA LYS A 104 -18.01 35.94 18.67
C LYS A 104 -19.09 35.47 19.69
N SER A 105 -18.65 34.48 20.48
CA SER A 105 -18.67 34.40 21.95
C SER A 105 -20.00 34.46 22.70
N SER A 106 -20.36 33.37 23.39
CA SER A 106 -20.19 33.24 24.85
C SER A 106 -20.82 31.96 25.40
N SER A 107 -20.12 31.38 26.37
CA SER A 107 -20.39 30.24 27.24
C SER A 107 -21.82 30.07 27.76
N ALA A 108 -22.30 28.81 27.84
CA ALA A 108 -22.80 28.21 29.08
C ALA A 108 -23.04 26.70 28.92
N VAL A 109 -22.59 25.99 29.96
CA VAL A 109 -22.63 24.56 30.28
C VAL A 109 -24.06 23.99 30.24
N ASP A 110 -24.26 22.84 29.58
CA ASP A 110 -24.94 21.71 30.25
C ASP A 110 -24.71 20.36 29.53
N SER A 111 -24.30 19.39 30.33
CA SER A 111 -23.88 18.05 29.94
C SER A 111 -25.08 17.13 29.73
N LYS A 112 -25.29 16.61 28.51
CA LYS A 112 -25.93 15.30 28.30
C LYS A 112 -25.23 14.52 27.20
N SER A 113 -24.59 13.45 27.65
CA SER A 113 -24.02 12.34 26.90
C SER A 113 -25.03 11.76 25.89
N GLN A 114 -24.72 11.89 24.61
CA GLN A 114 -25.23 11.01 23.57
C GLN A 114 -24.09 10.66 22.63
N THR A 115 -23.63 9.42 22.74
CA THR A 115 -22.77 8.70 21.81
C THR A 115 -23.25 8.90 20.38
N SER A 116 -22.48 9.66 19.61
CA SER A 116 -22.64 9.75 18.16
C SER A 116 -22.18 8.43 17.52
N PRO A 117 -22.86 7.95 16.47
CA PRO A 117 -22.31 6.89 15.66
C PRO A 117 -21.05 7.45 15.00
N THR A 118 -19.93 6.79 15.23
CA THR A 118 -18.63 7.09 14.64
C THR A 118 -18.80 7.24 13.13
N LYS A 119 -18.68 8.47 12.63
CA LYS A 119 -18.36 8.72 11.22
C LYS A 119 -17.08 7.92 10.96
N LYS A 120 -17.15 6.88 10.13
CA LYS A 120 -15.94 6.36 9.48
C LYS A 120 -15.35 7.55 8.72
N GLU A 121 -14.23 8.08 9.19
CA GLU A 121 -13.45 9.05 8.44
C GLU A 121 -13.04 8.39 7.13
N LEU A 122 -13.51 8.93 6.00
CA LEU A 122 -12.96 8.53 4.71
C LEU A 122 -11.47 8.93 4.70
N PRO A 123 -10.58 8.07 4.16
CA PRO A 123 -9.17 8.42 4.03
C PRO A 123 -9.01 9.74 3.28
N SER A 124 -8.29 10.67 3.88
CA SER A 124 -8.01 11.99 3.33
C SER A 124 -6.67 12.00 2.59
N GLN A 125 -6.54 12.90 1.62
CA GLN A 125 -5.28 13.12 0.91
C GLN A 125 -4.07 13.31 1.86
N PRO A 126 -2.89 12.76 1.53
CA PRO A 126 -1.66 12.95 2.30
C PRO A 126 -1.26 14.42 2.52
N LEU A 127 -0.63 14.72 3.66
CA LEU A 127 -0.13 16.05 4.00
C LEU A 127 0.87 16.59 2.97
N LEU A 128 1.76 15.73 2.47
CA LEU A 128 2.73 16.07 1.43
C LEU A 128 2.07 16.65 0.16
N ASP A 129 0.92 16.11 -0.27
CA ASP A 129 0.24 16.65 -1.45
C ASP A 129 -0.28 18.06 -1.21
N PHE A 130 -0.84 18.33 -0.02
CA PHE A 130 -1.28 19.68 0.33
C PHE A 130 -0.12 20.68 0.36
N GLU A 131 1.08 20.23 0.70
CA GLU A 131 2.30 21.05 0.64
C GLU A 131 2.70 21.31 -0.81
N LEU A 132 2.82 20.27 -1.64
CA LEU A 132 3.21 20.37 -3.05
C LEU A 132 2.21 21.18 -3.89
N GLU A 133 0.92 21.12 -3.58
CA GLU A 133 -0.11 21.93 -4.22
C GLU A 133 0.07 23.45 -3.99
N LYS A 134 0.65 23.85 -2.85
CA LYS A 134 0.96 25.26 -2.54
C LYS A 134 2.16 25.78 -3.35
N HIS A 135 3.06 24.90 -3.78
CA HIS A 135 4.27 25.28 -4.52
C HIS A 135 4.01 25.33 -6.02
N SER A 136 4.26 26.46 -6.69
CA SER A 136 4.02 26.57 -8.14
C SER A 136 4.88 25.60 -8.97
N GLY A 137 6.08 25.26 -8.48
CA GLY A 137 7.05 24.43 -9.20
C GLY A 137 7.75 25.14 -10.36
N SER A 138 7.52 26.46 -10.51
CA SER A 138 8.08 27.24 -11.62
C SER A 138 9.61 27.27 -11.55
N ILE A 139 10.26 26.98 -12.67
CA ILE A 139 11.72 26.90 -12.77
C ILE A 139 12.24 28.29 -13.16
N SER A 140 13.02 28.91 -12.27
CA SER A 140 13.55 30.25 -12.49
C SER A 140 14.67 30.25 -13.53
N ARG A 141 14.63 31.17 -14.49
CA ARG A 141 15.69 31.39 -15.48
C ARG A 141 16.45 32.68 -15.20
N GLY A 142 17.76 32.64 -15.46
CA GLY A 142 18.59 33.84 -15.51
C GLY A 142 18.27 34.70 -16.73
N LYS A 143 18.76 35.96 -16.73
CA LYS A 143 18.69 36.82 -17.91
C LYS A 143 19.63 36.27 -18.99
N ASP A 144 19.08 36.01 -20.17
CA ASP A 144 19.85 35.63 -21.35
C ASP A 144 20.67 36.84 -21.85
N SER A 145 21.98 36.68 -22.01
CA SER A 145 22.87 37.78 -22.42
C SER A 145 22.59 38.28 -23.83
N ASP A 146 22.09 37.41 -24.70
CA ASP A 146 22.03 37.63 -26.15
C ASP A 146 20.62 38.07 -26.57
N PHE A 147 19.59 37.51 -25.95
CA PHE A 147 18.19 37.72 -26.33
C PHE A 147 17.40 38.65 -25.40
N CYS A 148 17.79 38.84 -24.14
CA CYS A 148 17.05 39.71 -23.22
C CYS A 148 17.37 41.21 -23.40
N LYS A 149 16.53 41.91 -24.17
CA LYS A 149 16.63 43.37 -24.43
C LYS A 149 15.80 44.23 -23.47
N HIS A 150 15.84 43.94 -22.18
CA HIS A 150 15.11 44.67 -21.14
C HIS A 150 15.98 44.96 -19.91
N GLY A 151 15.54 45.89 -19.05
CA GLY A 151 16.21 46.21 -17.79
C GLY A 151 16.16 45.06 -16.77
N SER A 152 16.84 45.21 -15.62
CA SER A 152 16.97 44.16 -14.59
C SER A 152 15.64 43.72 -13.96
N ASN A 153 14.66 44.61 -13.88
CA ASN A 153 13.37 44.37 -13.22
C ASN A 153 12.24 44.04 -14.22
N ALA A 154 12.58 43.87 -15.50
CA ALA A 154 11.66 43.47 -16.54
C ALA A 154 11.93 42.01 -16.93
N MET A 155 10.95 41.39 -17.58
CA MET A 155 11.00 39.98 -17.99
C MET A 155 10.51 39.87 -19.43
N CYS A 156 11.13 39.00 -20.21
CA CYS A 156 10.66 38.61 -21.55
C CYS A 156 10.54 37.09 -21.65
N GLU A 157 10.14 36.59 -22.82
CA GLU A 157 9.99 35.17 -23.12
C GLU A 157 11.26 34.33 -22.86
N TYR A 158 12.45 34.92 -22.94
CA TYR A 158 13.73 34.23 -22.74
C TYR A 158 14.15 34.09 -21.27
N CYS A 159 13.57 34.88 -20.36
CA CYS A 159 13.89 34.83 -18.92
C CYS A 159 12.67 34.61 -18.02
N MET A 160 11.47 34.44 -18.59
CA MET A 160 10.30 34.08 -17.79
C MET A 160 10.47 32.69 -17.16
N PRO A 161 10.01 32.46 -15.92
CA PRO A 161 10.04 31.14 -15.32
C PRO A 161 9.38 30.10 -16.23
N LEU A 162 9.99 28.92 -16.33
CA LEU A 162 9.42 27.79 -17.07
C LEU A 162 8.41 27.06 -16.21
N GLU A 163 7.45 26.41 -16.87
CA GLU A 163 6.52 25.49 -16.23
C GLU A 163 7.26 24.22 -15.77
N PRO A 164 6.83 23.58 -14.68
CA PRO A 164 7.49 22.38 -14.15
C PRO A 164 7.46 21.16 -15.09
N TYR A 165 6.59 21.19 -16.11
CA TYR A 165 6.45 20.16 -17.14
C TYR A 165 7.05 20.56 -18.50
N ASP A 166 7.95 21.57 -18.54
CA ASP A 166 8.61 22.00 -19.77
C ASP A 166 9.50 20.88 -20.37
N PRO A 167 9.26 20.46 -21.62
CA PRO A 167 9.96 19.32 -22.22
C PRO A 167 11.44 19.58 -22.48
N ALA A 168 11.84 20.83 -22.76
CA ALA A 168 13.23 21.17 -23.02
C ALA A 168 14.05 21.03 -21.74
N TYR A 169 13.58 21.64 -20.64
CA TYR A 169 14.23 21.53 -19.33
C TYR A 169 14.39 20.08 -18.87
N LEU A 170 13.34 19.26 -19.02
CA LEU A 170 13.38 17.85 -18.61
C LEU A 170 14.41 17.06 -19.42
N SER A 171 14.50 17.31 -20.73
CA SER A 171 15.47 16.64 -21.60
C SER A 171 16.92 17.01 -21.27
N GLU A 172 17.18 18.30 -21.00
CA GLU A 172 18.51 18.80 -20.60
C GLU A 172 18.98 18.19 -19.28
N ASN A 173 18.06 18.00 -18.33
CA ASN A 173 18.34 17.42 -17.01
C ASN A 173 18.18 15.89 -16.98
N LYS A 174 17.96 15.23 -18.13
CA LYS A 174 17.78 13.77 -18.25
C LYS A 174 16.63 13.21 -17.40
N ILE A 175 15.59 14.01 -17.18
CA ILE A 175 14.38 13.61 -16.46
C ILE A 175 13.44 12.94 -17.46
N LYS A 176 13.26 11.62 -17.31
CA LYS A 176 12.49 10.79 -18.26
C LYS A 176 10.97 10.97 -18.16
N HIS A 177 10.46 11.28 -16.98
CA HIS A 177 9.02 11.40 -16.69
C HIS A 177 8.79 12.65 -15.85
N ILE A 178 7.66 13.32 -16.07
CA ILE A 178 7.22 14.41 -15.18
C ILE A 178 6.72 13.83 -13.85
N SER A 179 6.87 14.58 -12.77
CA SER A 179 6.29 14.21 -11.48
C SER A 179 4.76 14.29 -11.54
N PHE A 180 4.07 13.53 -10.68
CA PHE A 180 2.61 13.55 -10.59
C PHE A 180 2.04 14.96 -10.39
N HIS A 181 2.64 15.79 -9.54
CA HIS A 181 2.18 17.16 -9.30
C HIS A 181 2.40 18.08 -10.51
N SER A 182 3.45 17.86 -11.30
CA SER A 182 3.65 18.55 -12.57
C SER A 182 2.61 18.12 -13.60
N TYR A 183 2.26 16.83 -13.66
CA TYR A 183 1.18 16.31 -14.49
C TYR A 183 -0.19 16.86 -14.09
N LEU A 184 -0.49 16.96 -12.79
CA LEU A 184 -1.72 17.58 -12.29
C LEU A 184 -1.82 19.03 -12.76
N ARG A 185 -0.74 19.81 -12.66
CA ARG A 185 -0.68 21.20 -13.14
C ARG A 185 -0.84 21.34 -14.66
N LYS A 186 -0.38 20.35 -15.42
CA LYS A 186 -0.58 20.29 -16.87
C LYS A 186 -2.04 19.95 -17.24
N SER A 187 -2.73 19.19 -16.40
CA SER A 187 -4.07 18.64 -16.67
C SER A 187 -5.23 19.53 -16.21
N ILE A 188 -5.00 20.53 -15.37
CA ILE A 188 -6.05 21.44 -14.86
C ILE A 188 -6.49 22.47 -15.91
N SER A 189 -7.71 22.99 -15.75
CA SER A 189 -8.23 24.07 -16.61
C SER A 189 -7.54 25.42 -16.34
N ASN A 190 -7.67 26.37 -17.27
CA ASN A 190 -7.13 27.72 -17.10
C ASN A 190 -7.76 28.44 -15.89
N GLU A 191 -9.07 28.28 -15.67
CA GLU A 191 -9.74 28.86 -14.51
C GLU A 191 -9.19 28.31 -13.20
N GLN A 192 -8.96 26.98 -13.15
CA GLN A 192 -8.35 26.35 -11.97
C GLN A 192 -6.90 26.80 -11.78
N ARG A 193 -6.16 27.02 -12.87
CA ARG A 193 -4.77 27.53 -12.82
C ARG A 193 -4.70 28.93 -12.22
N GLU A 194 -5.66 29.81 -12.55
CA GLU A 194 -5.77 31.15 -11.96
C GLU A 194 -6.16 31.11 -10.48
N ALA A 195 -7.07 30.21 -10.09
CA ALA A 195 -7.48 30.02 -8.70
C ALA A 195 -6.41 29.35 -7.81
N GLY A 196 -5.47 28.64 -8.44
CA GLY A 196 -4.42 27.87 -7.78
C GLY A 196 -4.89 26.52 -7.24
N LEU A 197 -3.95 25.59 -7.04
CA LEU A 197 -4.26 24.26 -6.49
C LEU A 197 -4.49 24.29 -4.97
N SER A 198 -3.82 25.17 -4.22
CA SER A 198 -3.98 25.24 -2.76
C SER A 198 -5.43 25.45 -2.31
N SER A 199 -6.19 26.23 -3.08
CA SER A 199 -7.62 26.53 -2.87
C SER A 199 -8.55 25.30 -3.03
N GLY A 200 -8.04 24.21 -3.61
CA GLY A 200 -8.83 23.02 -3.94
C GLY A 200 -9.61 23.16 -5.25
N PRO A 201 -10.34 22.10 -5.64
CA PRO A 201 -11.11 22.08 -6.87
C PRO A 201 -12.22 23.14 -6.87
N LEU A 202 -12.36 23.86 -7.99
CA LEU A 202 -13.45 24.81 -8.18
C LEU A 202 -14.82 24.10 -8.13
N PRO A 203 -15.84 24.72 -7.49
CA PRO A 203 -17.17 24.13 -7.41
C PRO A 203 -17.80 24.00 -8.80
N ASN A 204 -18.40 22.84 -9.08
CA ASN A 204 -18.99 22.48 -10.38
C ASN A 204 -17.98 22.41 -11.56
N SER A 205 -16.68 22.36 -11.29
CA SER A 205 -15.67 22.07 -12.32
C SER A 205 -15.48 20.56 -12.49
N VAL A 206 -15.11 20.14 -13.70
CA VAL A 206 -14.70 18.75 -13.96
C VAL A 206 -13.33 18.53 -13.34
N LEU A 207 -13.19 17.45 -12.58
CA LEU A 207 -11.92 17.09 -11.96
C LEU A 207 -10.94 16.57 -13.04
N PRO A 208 -9.66 16.97 -12.98
CA PRO A 208 -8.69 16.70 -14.05
C PRO A 208 -8.20 15.24 -14.08
N LEU A 209 -8.37 14.49 -12.98
CA LEU A 209 -7.93 13.10 -12.86
C LEU A 209 -9.14 12.16 -12.84
N GLU A 210 -9.02 11.06 -13.55
CA GLU A 210 -10.02 9.98 -13.64
C GLU A 210 -9.27 8.64 -13.59
N GLU A 211 -9.73 7.70 -12.76
CA GLU A 211 -9.17 6.36 -12.76
C GLU A 211 -9.61 5.57 -13.98
N LEU A 212 -8.72 4.72 -14.47
CA LEU A 212 -9.04 3.87 -15.60
C LEU A 212 -9.95 2.74 -15.14
N SER A 213 -10.98 2.42 -15.94
CA SER A 213 -11.80 1.24 -15.74
C SER A 213 -11.98 0.50 -17.06
N PHE A 214 -11.51 -0.75 -17.11
CA PHE A 214 -11.64 -1.61 -18.29
C PHE A 214 -12.76 -2.65 -18.16
N GLN A 215 -13.56 -2.55 -17.10
CA GLN A 215 -14.71 -3.43 -16.86
C GLN A 215 -15.97 -2.92 -17.57
N ALA A 216 -16.84 -3.86 -17.96
CA ALA A 216 -18.17 -3.49 -18.43
C ALA A 216 -18.98 -2.86 -17.30
N LYS A 217 -19.66 -1.74 -17.59
CA LYS A 217 -20.50 -1.06 -16.60
C LYS A 217 -21.69 -1.95 -16.23
N LYS A 218 -21.77 -2.34 -14.95
CA LYS A 218 -22.82 -3.23 -14.42
C LYS A 218 -24.21 -2.57 -14.49
N ASP A 219 -24.27 -1.28 -14.14
CA ASP A 219 -25.52 -0.51 -14.08
C ASP A 219 -25.74 0.29 -15.37
N CYS A 220 -26.18 -0.39 -16.43
CA CYS A 220 -26.46 0.26 -17.70
C CYS A 220 -27.95 0.63 -17.85
N ASN A 221 -28.22 1.90 -18.13
CA ASN A 221 -29.58 2.40 -18.44
C ASN A 221 -30.01 2.12 -19.89
N GLY A 222 -29.39 1.14 -20.56
CA GLY A 222 -29.56 0.83 -21.97
C GLY A 222 -30.76 -0.07 -22.29
N GLY A 223 -31.55 -0.48 -21.30
CA GLY A 223 -32.72 -1.36 -21.48
C GLY A 223 -32.40 -2.82 -21.83
N HIS A 224 -31.12 -3.22 -21.74
CA HIS A 224 -30.69 -4.62 -21.83
C HIS A 224 -30.55 -5.23 -20.43
N ALA A 225 -30.50 -6.56 -20.35
CA ALA A 225 -30.21 -7.26 -19.08
C ALA A 225 -28.83 -6.83 -18.54
N PRO A 226 -28.63 -6.72 -17.21
CA PRO A 226 -27.34 -6.38 -16.63
C PRO A 226 -26.22 -7.32 -17.11
N TRP A 227 -24.99 -6.81 -17.13
CA TRP A 227 -23.82 -7.66 -17.35
C TRP A 227 -23.81 -8.79 -16.30
N PRO A 228 -23.61 -10.07 -16.67
CA PRO A 228 -23.07 -10.58 -17.95
C PRO A 228 -24.08 -10.99 -19.02
N GLU A 229 -25.39 -10.87 -18.77
CA GLU A 229 -26.43 -11.39 -19.66
C GLU A 229 -26.72 -10.46 -20.85
N GLY A 230 -26.39 -9.17 -20.74
CA GLY A 230 -26.53 -8.20 -21.82
C GLY A 230 -25.45 -7.13 -21.78
N ILE A 231 -25.03 -6.67 -22.97
CA ILE A 231 -24.10 -5.56 -23.15
C ILE A 231 -24.54 -4.70 -24.33
N CYS A 232 -24.31 -3.40 -24.24
CA CYS A 232 -24.53 -2.45 -25.34
C CYS A 232 -23.28 -1.57 -25.55
N THR A 233 -23.28 -0.79 -26.62
CA THR A 233 -22.17 0.11 -26.96
C THR A 233 -21.90 1.20 -25.93
N LYS A 234 -22.85 1.50 -25.04
CA LYS A 234 -22.70 2.50 -23.96
C LYS A 234 -22.05 1.94 -22.69
N CYS A 235 -22.20 0.64 -22.42
CA CYS A 235 -21.62 -0.01 -21.24
C CYS A 235 -20.41 -0.89 -21.55
N GLN A 236 -20.16 -1.21 -22.83
CA GLN A 236 -18.94 -1.88 -23.22
C GLN A 236 -17.73 -0.97 -22.97
N PRO A 237 -16.62 -1.50 -22.42
CA PRO A 237 -15.39 -0.74 -22.30
C PRO A 237 -14.82 -0.43 -23.68
N SER A 238 -14.16 0.71 -23.80
CA SER A 238 -13.53 1.12 -25.06
C SER A 238 -12.28 0.29 -25.36
N ALA A 239 -11.83 0.30 -26.62
CA ALA A 239 -10.56 -0.29 -26.98
C ALA A 239 -9.41 0.37 -26.20
N ILE A 240 -8.51 -0.44 -25.67
CA ILE A 240 -7.39 -0.01 -24.83
C ILE A 240 -6.20 0.28 -25.75
N THR A 241 -5.62 1.48 -25.65
CA THR A 241 -4.38 1.81 -26.36
C THR A 241 -3.25 1.99 -25.36
N LEU A 242 -2.34 1.03 -25.32
CA LEU A 242 -1.13 1.06 -24.52
C LEU A 242 -0.17 2.10 -25.07
N GLN A 243 0.18 3.06 -24.21
CA GLN A 243 1.17 4.08 -24.45
C GLN A 243 2.02 4.19 -23.18
N GLN A 244 3.30 4.55 -23.35
CA GLN A 244 4.15 4.79 -22.20
C GLN A 244 3.60 5.98 -21.40
N GLN A 245 3.45 5.78 -20.09
CA GLN A 245 2.93 6.81 -19.19
C GLN A 245 3.93 7.97 -19.12
N GLU A 246 3.46 9.20 -19.28
CA GLU A 246 4.34 10.39 -19.32
C GLU A 246 4.79 10.88 -17.93
N PHE A 247 4.08 10.46 -16.89
CA PHE A 247 4.31 10.86 -15.50
C PHE A 247 4.56 9.66 -14.60
N ARG A 248 5.08 9.92 -13.40
CA ARG A 248 5.23 8.92 -12.34
C ARG A 248 4.75 9.47 -10.99
N MET A 249 4.29 8.58 -10.12
CA MET A 249 3.76 8.95 -8.81
C MET A 249 4.89 9.22 -7.81
N THR A 250 5.99 8.49 -7.94
CA THR A 250 7.22 8.64 -7.16
C THR A 250 8.39 8.78 -8.12
N ASP A 251 9.31 9.71 -7.86
CA ASP A 251 10.43 10.07 -8.75
C ASP A 251 11.74 9.36 -8.39
N HIS A 252 11.95 9.18 -7.08
CA HIS A 252 13.19 8.66 -6.52
C HIS A 252 12.92 7.66 -5.39
N LEU A 253 13.74 6.62 -5.30
CA LEU A 253 13.79 5.68 -4.19
C LEU A 253 15.09 5.88 -3.43
N GLU A 254 15.02 6.42 -2.21
CA GLU A 254 16.18 6.61 -1.35
C GLU A 254 16.18 5.58 -0.21
N PHE A 255 17.29 4.86 -0.01
CA PHE A 255 17.49 4.09 1.22
C PHE A 255 18.22 4.95 2.23
N ALA A 256 17.66 5.14 3.43
CA ALA A 256 18.21 6.04 4.44
C ALA A 256 19.66 5.71 4.85
N GLU A 257 20.05 4.44 4.72
CA GLU A 257 21.42 3.96 4.81
C GLU A 257 21.64 2.69 3.98
N ALA A 258 22.90 2.43 3.58
CA ALA A 258 23.26 1.22 2.86
C ALA A 258 23.08 -0.07 3.70
N GLY A 259 23.17 0.04 5.03
CA GLY A 259 23.02 -1.09 5.97
C GLY A 259 21.68 -1.83 5.84
N ILE A 260 20.61 -1.11 5.44
CA ILE A 260 19.28 -1.68 5.18
C ILE A 260 19.34 -2.71 4.05
N ILE A 261 20.02 -2.35 2.95
CA ILE A 261 20.19 -3.23 1.77
C ILE A 261 21.09 -4.41 2.13
N GLU A 262 22.19 -4.15 2.84
CA GLU A 262 23.13 -5.19 3.25
C GLU A 262 22.45 -6.25 4.13
N LYS A 263 21.55 -5.84 5.02
CA LYS A 263 20.79 -6.77 5.87
C LYS A 263 19.95 -7.73 5.02
N LEU A 264 19.27 -7.24 3.98
CA LEU A 264 18.52 -8.08 3.03
C LEU A 264 19.44 -9.04 2.29
N LEU A 265 20.57 -8.55 1.77
CA LEU A 265 21.56 -9.32 1.02
C LEU A 265 22.22 -10.44 1.83
N THR A 266 22.33 -10.30 3.15
CA THR A 266 22.85 -11.35 4.02
C THR A 266 22.13 -12.70 3.81
N TRP A 267 20.81 -12.68 3.58
CA TRP A 267 20.06 -13.92 3.30
C TRP A 267 20.58 -14.64 2.05
N TRP A 268 20.73 -13.91 0.95
CA TRP A 268 21.22 -14.47 -0.30
C TRP A 268 22.66 -14.97 -0.17
N ARG A 269 23.52 -14.24 0.53
CA ARG A 269 24.92 -14.66 0.78
C ARG A 269 25.01 -15.94 1.63
N GLU A 270 24.09 -16.13 2.56
CA GLU A 270 24.05 -17.31 3.44
C GLU A 270 23.43 -18.53 2.76
N THR A 271 22.42 -18.33 1.89
CA THR A 271 21.57 -19.42 1.39
C THR A 271 21.67 -19.68 -0.12
N GLY A 272 22.14 -18.71 -0.90
CA GLY A 272 22.09 -18.72 -2.36
C GLY A 272 20.68 -18.54 -2.95
N THR A 273 19.64 -18.40 -2.12
CA THR A 273 18.25 -18.27 -2.56
C THR A 273 17.79 -16.81 -2.60
N GLN A 274 16.78 -16.52 -3.42
CA GLN A 274 16.23 -15.17 -3.55
C GLN A 274 15.46 -14.75 -2.29
N ARG A 275 15.21 -13.44 -2.12
CA ARG A 275 14.50 -12.89 -0.96
C ARG A 275 13.56 -11.75 -1.34
N PHE A 276 12.41 -11.69 -0.68
CA PHE A 276 11.38 -10.66 -0.82
C PHE A 276 11.22 -9.87 0.50
N GLY A 277 10.94 -8.58 0.38
CA GLY A 277 10.70 -7.69 1.51
C GLY A 277 9.72 -6.56 1.19
N LEU A 278 9.15 -6.02 2.26
CA LEU A 278 8.26 -4.86 2.28
C LEU A 278 9.04 -3.65 2.80
N MET A 279 9.15 -2.60 2.00
CA MET A 279 9.89 -1.39 2.35
C MET A 279 9.00 -0.43 3.12
N TYR A 280 9.34 -0.15 4.37
CA TYR A 280 8.67 0.82 5.23
C TYR A 280 9.47 2.11 5.34
N GLY A 281 8.79 3.23 5.23
CA GLY A 281 9.42 4.53 5.02
C GLY A 281 8.47 5.71 5.05
N THR A 282 8.90 6.82 4.48
CA THR A 282 8.12 8.05 4.29
C THR A 282 8.17 8.48 2.83
N PHE A 283 7.12 9.16 2.36
CA PHE A 283 7.22 9.94 1.13
C PHE A 283 7.60 11.39 1.47
N GLU A 284 8.62 11.90 0.80
CA GLU A 284 9.19 13.23 1.05
C GLU A 284 9.31 14.02 -0.26
N LYS A 285 9.57 15.33 -0.15
CA LYS A 285 9.75 16.20 -1.31
C LYS A 285 11.12 15.97 -1.93
N TYR A 286 11.16 15.70 -3.22
CA TYR A 286 12.39 15.53 -3.98
C TYR A 286 12.68 16.76 -4.83
N ASP A 287 13.72 17.52 -4.46
CA ASP A 287 14.02 18.83 -5.06
C ASP A 287 14.71 18.76 -6.43
N ILE A 288 15.32 17.63 -6.80
CA ILE A 288 16.04 17.47 -8.08
C ILE A 288 15.06 17.48 -9.27
N VAL A 289 13.86 16.92 -9.07
CA VAL A 289 12.78 16.93 -10.07
C VAL A 289 11.75 18.00 -9.68
N PRO A 290 11.26 18.85 -10.60
CA PRO A 290 10.24 19.83 -10.29
C PRO A 290 9.00 19.18 -9.64
N LEU A 291 8.66 19.61 -8.43
CA LEU A 291 7.57 19.05 -7.61
C LEU A 291 7.66 17.52 -7.43
N GLY A 292 8.89 17.01 -7.36
CA GLY A 292 9.15 15.59 -7.24
C GLY A 292 8.81 15.02 -5.86
N ILE A 293 8.59 13.71 -5.82
CA ILE A 293 8.38 12.93 -4.59
C ILE A 293 9.43 11.82 -4.52
N GLU A 294 10.03 11.62 -3.36
CA GLU A 294 10.90 10.47 -3.10
C GLU A 294 10.31 9.56 -2.02
N ALA A 295 10.56 8.26 -2.17
CA ALA A 295 10.28 7.25 -1.15
C ALA A 295 11.55 7.01 -0.34
N VAL A 296 11.56 7.40 0.94
CA VAL A 296 12.70 7.22 1.84
C VAL A 296 12.48 5.97 2.69
N VAL A 297 13.23 4.91 2.39
CA VAL A 297 13.14 3.62 3.07
C VAL A 297 13.93 3.65 4.37
N GLN A 298 13.26 3.31 5.47
CA GLN A 298 13.82 3.27 6.82
C GLN A 298 14.03 1.84 7.33
N ALA A 299 13.21 0.89 6.87
CA ALA A 299 13.34 -0.53 7.21
C ALA A 299 12.76 -1.41 6.11
N ILE A 300 13.20 -2.68 6.07
CA ILE A 300 12.63 -3.72 5.21
C ILE A 300 12.10 -4.83 6.11
N TYR A 301 10.79 -5.10 6.05
CA TYR A 301 10.17 -6.23 6.72
C TYR A 301 10.10 -7.44 5.79
N GLU A 302 10.41 -8.63 6.27
CA GLU A 302 10.45 -9.86 5.47
C GLU A 302 9.29 -10.79 5.84
N PRO A 303 8.18 -10.78 5.08
CA PRO A 303 7.02 -11.63 5.41
C PRO A 303 7.33 -13.12 5.19
N VAL A 304 6.41 -13.98 5.64
CA VAL A 304 6.48 -15.42 5.41
C VAL A 304 6.53 -15.69 3.89
N GLN A 305 7.54 -16.44 3.46
CA GLN A 305 7.85 -16.66 2.06
C GLN A 305 8.62 -17.96 1.84
N THR A 306 8.46 -18.55 0.65
CA THR A 306 9.23 -19.71 0.20
C THR A 306 10.25 -19.25 -0.84
N ASN A 307 11.54 -19.47 -0.56
CA ASN A 307 12.65 -18.97 -1.36
C ASN A 307 13.25 -20.08 -2.21
N MET A 308 13.54 -19.78 -3.47
CA MET A 308 14.18 -20.68 -4.44
C MET A 308 15.38 -19.98 -5.09
N LEU A 309 16.16 -20.71 -5.88
CA LEU A 309 17.32 -20.15 -6.60
C LEU A 309 16.89 -19.16 -7.69
N ASP A 310 15.76 -19.44 -8.33
CA ASP A 310 15.23 -18.74 -9.51
C ASP A 310 13.87 -18.08 -9.27
N GLY A 311 13.39 -18.04 -8.01
CA GLY A 311 12.08 -17.48 -7.70
C GLY A 311 11.76 -17.42 -6.22
N ILE A 312 10.59 -16.84 -5.93
CA ILE A 312 10.05 -16.68 -4.58
C ILE A 312 8.53 -16.89 -4.66
N ILE A 313 7.95 -17.51 -3.65
CA ILE A 313 6.50 -17.63 -3.48
C ILE A 313 6.09 -16.87 -2.22
N VAL A 314 5.17 -15.92 -2.39
CA VAL A 314 4.53 -15.16 -1.32
C VAL A 314 3.02 -15.22 -1.52
N GLU A 315 2.29 -15.69 -0.52
CA GLU A 315 0.84 -15.83 -0.59
C GLU A 315 0.13 -14.54 -0.19
N ILE A 316 0.25 -13.51 -1.04
CA ILE A 316 -0.18 -12.14 -0.74
C ILE A 316 -1.70 -11.97 -0.53
N GLU A 317 -2.50 -12.94 -0.97
CA GLU A 317 -3.97 -12.95 -0.83
C GLU A 317 -4.43 -13.80 0.37
N SER A 318 -3.51 -14.47 1.08
CA SER A 318 -3.86 -15.29 2.24
C SER A 318 -4.26 -14.42 3.44
N GLU A 319 -5.20 -14.90 4.25
CA GLU A 319 -5.61 -14.22 5.47
C GLU A 319 -4.45 -14.09 6.47
N ALA A 320 -3.56 -15.08 6.51
CA ALA A 320 -2.36 -15.05 7.35
C ALA A 320 -1.45 -13.87 6.99
N PHE A 321 -1.17 -13.69 5.70
CA PHE A 321 -0.36 -12.58 5.19
C PHE A 321 -1.00 -11.22 5.46
N LEU A 322 -2.31 -11.08 5.20
CA LEU A 322 -3.04 -9.83 5.46
C LEU A 322 -3.04 -9.45 6.95
N ASN A 323 -3.18 -10.42 7.84
CA ASN A 323 -3.10 -10.20 9.28
C ASN A 323 -1.68 -9.85 9.74
N GLU A 324 -0.66 -10.51 9.18
CA GLU A 324 0.75 -10.20 9.41
C GLU A 324 1.05 -8.75 9.04
N ILE A 325 0.77 -8.34 7.79
CA ILE A 325 1.00 -6.98 7.31
C ILE A 325 0.22 -5.96 8.13
N LYS A 326 -1.03 -6.23 8.49
CA LYS A 326 -1.83 -5.30 9.30
C LYS A 326 -1.16 -4.99 10.64
N ASN A 327 -0.52 -5.98 11.27
CA ASN A 327 0.22 -5.77 12.52
C ASN A 327 1.46 -4.92 12.27
N VAL A 328 2.21 -5.20 11.20
CA VAL A 328 3.41 -4.42 10.82
C VAL A 328 3.04 -2.98 10.49
N ASP A 329 1.98 -2.76 9.70
CA ASP A 329 1.44 -1.44 9.34
C ASP A 329 1.04 -0.64 10.58
N THR A 330 0.52 -1.31 11.61
CA THR A 330 0.16 -0.66 12.89
C THR A 330 1.41 -0.14 13.61
N VAL A 331 2.48 -0.93 13.63
CA VAL A 331 3.78 -0.54 14.21
C VAL A 331 4.44 0.56 13.40
N ALA A 332 4.45 0.42 12.07
CA ALA A 332 4.97 1.42 11.14
C ALA A 332 4.27 2.77 11.34
N LYS A 333 2.93 2.78 11.38
CA LYS A 333 2.14 3.99 11.59
C LYS A 333 2.44 4.67 12.92
N ALA A 334 2.64 3.90 14.00
CA ALA A 334 3.06 4.45 15.29
C ALA A 334 4.45 5.09 15.23
N CYS A 335 5.35 4.56 14.40
CA CYS A 335 6.65 5.14 14.11
C CYS A 335 6.59 6.29 13.09
N GLY A 336 5.42 6.62 12.54
CA GLY A 336 5.28 7.65 11.49
C GLY A 336 5.75 7.18 10.11
N LEU A 337 5.82 5.86 9.90
CA LEU A 337 6.14 5.23 8.64
C LEU A 337 4.89 4.65 7.97
N GLU A 338 4.98 4.44 6.67
CA GLU A 338 4.01 3.71 5.86
C GLU A 338 4.73 2.74 4.91
N LEU A 339 3.98 1.83 4.30
CA LEU A 339 4.52 0.96 3.25
C LEU A 339 4.79 1.80 2.00
N VAL A 340 6.06 1.98 1.65
CA VAL A 340 6.47 2.79 0.48
C VAL A 340 6.77 1.94 -0.74
N GLY A 341 6.99 0.64 -0.57
CA GLY A 341 7.32 -0.24 -1.69
C GLY A 341 7.53 -1.70 -1.34
N ILE A 342 7.81 -2.48 -2.38
CA ILE A 342 8.28 -3.87 -2.28
C ILE A 342 9.68 -3.98 -2.86
N ILE A 343 10.46 -4.93 -2.36
CA ILE A 343 11.81 -5.23 -2.86
C ILE A 343 12.00 -6.73 -2.99
N PHE A 344 12.66 -7.17 -4.05
CA PHE A 344 13.09 -8.56 -4.18
C PHE A 344 14.43 -8.69 -4.90
N THR A 345 15.12 -9.80 -4.64
CA THR A 345 16.40 -10.12 -5.27
C THR A 345 16.21 -11.01 -6.49
N ASP A 346 17.06 -10.79 -7.49
CA ASP A 346 17.28 -11.68 -8.62
C ASP A 346 18.79 -11.77 -8.88
N LEU A 347 19.47 -12.44 -7.96
CA LEU A 347 20.93 -12.54 -7.92
C LEU A 347 21.38 -13.96 -8.25
N THR A 348 22.32 -14.07 -9.17
CA THR A 348 23.01 -15.32 -9.51
C THR A 348 24.50 -15.03 -9.43
N ASP A 349 25.23 -15.78 -8.61
CA ASP A 349 26.68 -15.67 -8.52
C ASP A 349 27.31 -16.01 -9.88
N ASP A 350 28.29 -15.22 -10.31
CA ASP A 350 28.94 -15.40 -11.61
C ASP A 350 29.97 -16.56 -11.62
N GLY A 351 30.14 -17.25 -10.49
CA GLY A 351 31.04 -18.38 -10.33
C GLY A 351 32.52 -17.99 -10.23
N THR A 352 32.86 -16.69 -10.22
CA THR A 352 34.25 -16.22 -10.18
C THR A 352 34.85 -16.20 -8.77
N GLY A 353 34.00 -16.29 -7.73
CA GLY A 353 34.41 -16.17 -6.34
C GLY A 353 34.82 -14.75 -5.92
N GLN A 354 34.55 -13.73 -6.74
CA GLN A 354 34.85 -12.32 -6.45
C GLN A 354 33.67 -11.57 -5.82
N GLY A 355 32.57 -12.26 -5.48
CA GLY A 355 31.33 -11.65 -5.00
C GLY A 355 30.58 -10.87 -6.09
N LYS A 356 30.77 -11.27 -7.34
CA LYS A 356 30.17 -10.69 -8.54
C LYS A 356 28.95 -11.50 -8.97
N VAL A 357 28.03 -10.86 -9.68
CA VAL A 357 26.74 -11.45 -10.08
C VAL A 357 26.48 -11.30 -11.58
N GLU A 358 25.67 -12.21 -12.12
CA GLU A 358 25.30 -12.21 -13.54
C GLU A 358 24.50 -10.96 -13.93
N TYR A 359 24.84 -10.35 -15.08
CA TYR A 359 24.09 -9.23 -15.66
C TYR A 359 22.89 -9.73 -16.48
N LYS A 360 21.83 -10.16 -15.78
CA LYS A 360 20.67 -10.80 -16.42
C LYS A 360 19.61 -9.83 -16.95
N ARG A 361 19.54 -8.61 -16.41
CA ARG A 361 18.47 -7.63 -16.68
C ARG A 361 18.97 -6.45 -17.50
N HIS A 362 18.75 -6.49 -18.81
CA HIS A 362 19.23 -5.48 -19.76
C HIS A 362 18.31 -5.36 -20.98
N LYS A 363 18.66 -4.46 -21.91
CA LYS A 363 17.83 -4.14 -23.09
C LYS A 363 17.53 -5.36 -23.99
N ASP A 364 18.43 -6.34 -24.00
CA ASP A 364 18.35 -7.52 -24.88
C ASP A 364 17.74 -8.73 -24.15
N SER A 365 17.33 -8.56 -22.90
CA SER A 365 16.61 -9.54 -22.09
C SER A 365 15.27 -8.98 -21.61
N TYR A 366 15.17 -8.58 -20.35
CA TYR A 366 14.00 -7.98 -19.72
C TYR A 366 14.44 -7.13 -18.52
N PHE A 367 13.62 -6.16 -18.16
CA PHE A 367 13.80 -5.39 -16.92
C PHE A 367 12.93 -5.93 -15.78
N LEU A 368 11.66 -6.20 -16.06
CA LEU A 368 10.70 -6.89 -15.20
C LEU A 368 10.10 -8.07 -15.96
N THR A 369 9.87 -9.18 -15.26
CA THR A 369 9.12 -10.30 -15.81
C THR A 369 7.63 -10.04 -15.78
N GLY A 370 6.87 -10.78 -16.60
CA GLY A 370 5.40 -10.73 -16.56
C GLY A 370 4.80 -11.16 -15.22
N LEU A 371 5.51 -11.94 -14.40
CA LEU A 371 5.04 -12.32 -13.05
C LEU A 371 5.27 -11.18 -12.06
N GLU A 372 6.46 -10.58 -12.09
CA GLU A 372 6.83 -9.42 -11.26
C GLU A 372 5.94 -8.20 -11.56
N CYS A 373 5.65 -7.94 -12.83
CA CYS A 373 4.75 -6.87 -13.24
C CYS A 373 3.35 -7.03 -12.63
N ARG A 374 2.83 -8.26 -12.57
CA ARG A 374 1.51 -8.54 -11.98
C ARG A 374 1.55 -8.45 -10.45
N LEU A 375 2.62 -8.92 -9.83
CA LEU A 375 2.85 -8.76 -8.39
C LEU A 375 2.86 -7.27 -8.00
N ALA A 376 3.66 -6.46 -8.69
CA ALA A 376 3.76 -5.02 -8.47
C ALA A 376 2.41 -4.31 -8.70
N ALA A 377 1.69 -4.67 -9.75
CA ALA A 377 0.35 -4.14 -10.03
C ALA A 377 -0.64 -4.43 -8.89
N LYS A 378 -0.65 -5.66 -8.35
CA LYS A 378 -1.49 -6.03 -7.20
C LYS A 378 -1.15 -5.21 -5.96
N PHE A 379 0.13 -5.04 -5.63
CA PHE A 379 0.54 -4.18 -4.52
C PHE A 379 0.12 -2.73 -4.72
N GLN A 380 0.33 -2.15 -5.91
CA GLN A 380 -0.13 -0.79 -6.21
C GLN A 380 -1.66 -0.65 -6.09
N SER A 381 -2.43 -1.68 -6.46
CA SER A 381 -3.89 -1.66 -6.28
C SER A 381 -4.32 -1.77 -4.81
N MET A 382 -3.54 -2.44 -3.96
CA MET A 382 -3.83 -2.54 -2.52
C MET A 382 -3.54 -1.24 -1.77
N TYR A 383 -2.65 -0.40 -2.32
CA TYR A 383 -2.20 0.86 -1.71
C TYR A 383 -2.45 2.06 -2.65
N PRO A 384 -3.72 2.45 -2.89
CA PRO A 384 -4.06 3.56 -3.77
C PRO A 384 -3.66 4.92 -3.15
N ASN A 385 -3.35 5.89 -4.00
CA ASN A 385 -3.07 7.25 -3.58
C ASN A 385 -4.37 8.08 -3.55
N TYR A 386 -4.76 8.56 -2.36
CA TYR A 386 -5.94 9.42 -2.20
C TYR A 386 -5.68 10.81 -2.75
N SER A 387 -6.58 11.30 -3.61
CA SER A 387 -6.46 12.62 -4.23
C SER A 387 -7.81 13.29 -4.35
N ARG A 388 -7.91 14.54 -3.86
CA ARG A 388 -9.10 15.38 -4.01
C ARG A 388 -9.34 15.86 -5.45
N TRP A 389 -8.37 15.64 -6.34
CA TRP A 389 -8.41 16.01 -7.75
C TRP A 389 -8.89 14.90 -8.66
N SER A 390 -9.23 13.73 -8.08
CA SER A 390 -9.78 12.60 -8.81
C SER A 390 -11.29 12.49 -8.64
N GLN A 391 -11.98 12.12 -9.71
CA GLN A 391 -13.42 11.81 -9.69
C GLN A 391 -13.75 10.66 -8.72
N ASP A 392 -12.84 9.70 -8.58
CA ASP A 392 -13.01 8.51 -7.74
C ASP A 392 -12.45 8.70 -6.32
N GLY A 393 -11.83 9.84 -6.04
CA GLY A 393 -11.15 10.14 -4.76
C GLY A 393 -9.77 9.49 -4.61
N THR A 394 -9.36 8.63 -5.54
CA THR A 394 -8.01 8.04 -5.65
C THR A 394 -7.47 8.22 -7.05
N PHE A 395 -6.14 8.31 -7.20
CA PHE A 395 -5.48 8.32 -8.49
C PHE A 395 -4.08 7.69 -8.41
N GLY A 396 -3.91 6.54 -9.07
CA GLY A 396 -2.67 5.79 -9.11
C GLY A 396 -2.20 5.31 -7.74
N SER A 397 -0.92 4.96 -7.63
CA SER A 397 -0.28 4.54 -6.38
C SER A 397 1.17 5.02 -6.33
N ARG A 398 1.62 5.48 -5.16
CA ARG A 398 3.02 5.87 -4.92
C ARG A 398 3.95 4.68 -4.65
N LEU A 399 3.39 3.49 -4.44
CA LEU A 399 4.14 2.30 -4.09
C LEU A 399 5.20 2.00 -5.17
N VAL A 400 6.44 1.79 -4.73
CA VAL A 400 7.60 1.52 -5.59
C VAL A 400 7.95 0.03 -5.58
N THR A 401 8.41 -0.50 -6.70
CA THR A 401 8.98 -1.85 -6.80
C THR A 401 10.48 -1.76 -7.04
N ALA A 402 11.28 -2.28 -6.12
CA ALA A 402 12.73 -2.35 -6.21
C ALA A 402 13.21 -3.77 -6.53
N ILE A 403 14.20 -3.89 -7.39
CA ILE A 403 14.79 -5.17 -7.81
C ILE A 403 16.29 -5.08 -7.60
N VAL A 404 16.83 -6.02 -6.83
CA VAL A 404 18.26 -6.15 -6.59
C VAL A 404 18.83 -7.19 -7.54
N SER A 405 19.67 -6.80 -8.49
CA SER A 405 20.25 -7.69 -9.50
C SER A 405 21.65 -7.24 -9.91
N GLY A 406 22.28 -7.94 -10.85
CA GLY A 406 23.58 -7.53 -11.41
C GLY A 406 23.46 -6.41 -12.42
N ASN A 407 24.46 -5.53 -12.49
CA ASN A 407 24.60 -4.52 -13.53
C ASN A 407 25.66 -4.89 -14.59
N GLU A 408 25.94 -3.98 -15.52
CA GLU A 408 26.91 -4.20 -16.61
C GLU A 408 28.33 -4.55 -16.12
N ASN A 409 28.70 -4.12 -14.90
CA ASN A 409 29.98 -4.42 -14.26
C ASN A 409 29.94 -5.66 -13.36
N SER A 410 28.84 -6.43 -13.40
CA SER A 410 28.55 -7.56 -12.51
C SER A 410 28.52 -7.18 -11.02
N ASP A 411 28.32 -5.89 -10.70
CA ASP A 411 28.08 -5.42 -9.35
C ASP A 411 26.60 -5.55 -8.99
N ILE A 412 26.32 -5.74 -7.70
CA ILE A 412 24.95 -5.73 -7.17
C ILE A 412 24.42 -4.30 -7.24
N GLU A 413 23.34 -4.10 -7.98
CA GLU A 413 22.67 -2.82 -8.17
C GLU A 413 21.16 -2.96 -7.93
N ILE A 414 20.52 -1.85 -7.55
CA ILE A 414 19.08 -1.76 -7.41
C ILE A 414 18.51 -1.04 -8.63
N SER A 415 17.42 -1.58 -9.19
CA SER A 415 16.59 -0.84 -10.14
C SER A 415 15.19 -0.63 -9.54
N ALA A 416 14.63 0.56 -9.75
CA ALA A 416 13.35 0.96 -9.17
C ALA A 416 12.31 1.26 -10.25
N TRP A 417 11.10 0.76 -10.05
CA TRP A 417 10.03 0.75 -11.04
C TRP A 417 8.66 1.00 -10.40
N GLN A 418 7.73 1.51 -11.21
CA GLN A 418 6.30 1.47 -10.95
C GLN A 418 5.59 0.88 -12.17
N ILE A 419 4.45 0.24 -11.94
CA ILE A 419 3.54 -0.13 -13.02
C ILE A 419 2.63 1.05 -13.33
N SER A 420 2.42 1.32 -14.61
CA SER A 420 1.53 2.37 -15.09
C SER A 420 0.10 2.15 -14.62
N ASN A 421 -0.70 3.22 -14.52
CA ASN A 421 -2.11 3.11 -14.14
C ASN A 421 -2.87 2.16 -15.09
N THR A 422 -2.50 2.15 -16.37
CA THR A 422 -3.02 1.19 -17.36
C THR A 422 -2.61 -0.25 -17.03
N GLY A 423 -1.36 -0.50 -16.64
CA GLY A 423 -0.90 -1.83 -16.25
C GLY A 423 -1.58 -2.35 -14.99
N VAL A 424 -1.79 -1.48 -14.00
CA VAL A 424 -2.55 -1.80 -12.78
C VAL A 424 -3.98 -2.18 -13.14
N GLU A 425 -4.66 -1.37 -13.95
CA GLU A 425 -6.05 -1.64 -14.34
C GLU A 425 -6.17 -2.88 -15.26
N LEU A 426 -5.17 -3.21 -16.08
CA LEU A 426 -5.14 -4.46 -16.85
C LEU A 426 -5.13 -5.70 -15.93
N GLU A 427 -4.38 -5.66 -14.83
CA GLU A 427 -4.35 -6.75 -13.84
C GLU A 427 -5.65 -6.78 -13.02
N ASN A 428 -6.16 -5.62 -12.57
CA ASN A 428 -7.40 -5.51 -11.80
C ASN A 428 -8.63 -5.96 -12.60
N SER A 429 -8.66 -5.59 -13.88
CA SER A 429 -9.63 -6.10 -14.85
C SER A 429 -9.27 -7.49 -15.37
N ASN A 430 -8.26 -8.17 -14.83
CA ASN A 430 -7.87 -9.55 -15.17
C ASN A 430 -7.76 -9.80 -16.70
N LEU A 431 -7.34 -8.80 -17.48
CA LEU A 431 -7.28 -8.89 -18.95
C LEU A 431 -5.99 -9.54 -19.45
N VAL A 432 -5.00 -9.68 -18.58
CA VAL A 432 -3.65 -10.14 -18.92
C VAL A 432 -3.19 -11.30 -18.04
N VAL A 433 -2.22 -12.05 -18.54
CA VAL A 433 -1.45 -13.05 -17.79
C VAL A 433 0.00 -13.04 -18.27
N SER A 434 0.90 -13.52 -17.43
CA SER A 434 2.32 -13.64 -17.75
C SER A 434 2.53 -14.63 -18.91
N SER A 435 3.41 -14.27 -19.85
CA SER A 435 3.86 -15.18 -20.92
C SER A 435 4.97 -16.11 -20.40
N SER A 436 5.30 -17.14 -21.20
CA SER A 436 6.52 -17.92 -21.00
C SER A 436 7.78 -17.13 -21.35
N ASP A 437 7.66 -16.12 -22.21
CA ASP A 437 8.73 -15.15 -22.47
C ASP A 437 8.65 -14.02 -21.44
N PRO A 438 9.70 -13.81 -20.61
CA PRO A 438 9.66 -12.84 -19.52
C PRO A 438 9.45 -11.40 -19.98
N GLY A 439 9.83 -11.03 -21.21
CA GLY A 439 9.68 -9.67 -21.74
C GLY A 439 8.28 -9.34 -22.27
N PHE A 440 7.38 -10.32 -22.33
CA PHE A 440 6.05 -10.19 -22.91
C PHE A 440 4.92 -10.51 -21.93
N MET A 441 3.82 -9.79 -22.08
CA MET A 441 2.56 -10.07 -21.42
C MET A 441 1.57 -10.67 -22.42
N MET A 442 0.77 -11.65 -21.99
CA MET A 442 -0.26 -12.27 -22.82
C MET A 442 -1.63 -11.67 -22.53
N VAL A 443 -2.37 -11.33 -23.58
CA VAL A 443 -3.78 -10.94 -23.49
C VAL A 443 -4.63 -12.21 -23.34
N ARG A 444 -5.53 -12.24 -22.34
CA ARG A 444 -6.43 -13.37 -22.15
C ARG A 444 -7.32 -13.57 -23.38
N LYS A 445 -7.69 -14.82 -23.64
CA LYS A 445 -8.70 -15.16 -24.66
C LYS A 445 -10.09 -15.05 -24.04
N PRO A 446 -11.11 -14.59 -24.79
CA PRO A 446 -12.49 -14.65 -24.34
C PRO A 446 -12.84 -16.10 -24.03
N GLN A 447 -13.23 -16.42 -22.81
CA GLN A 447 -13.72 -17.76 -22.49
C GLN A 447 -15.15 -17.89 -23.00
N SER A 448 -15.42 -18.87 -23.86
CA SER A 448 -16.79 -19.29 -24.14
C SER A 448 -17.33 -20.01 -22.91
N VAL A 449 -18.57 -19.73 -22.53
CA VAL A 449 -19.27 -20.48 -21.47
C VAL A 449 -19.28 -21.96 -21.85
N SER A 450 -18.38 -22.75 -21.26
CA SER A 450 -18.44 -24.21 -21.39
C SER A 450 -19.62 -24.69 -20.56
N THR A 451 -20.52 -25.44 -21.18
CA THR A 451 -21.75 -26.03 -20.60
C THR A 451 -21.46 -27.13 -19.55
N GLU A 452 -20.37 -27.01 -18.80
CA GLU A 452 -20.00 -27.97 -17.76
C GLU A 452 -20.30 -27.41 -16.37
N LYS A 453 -21.09 -28.20 -15.63
CA LYS A 453 -21.76 -27.90 -14.37
C LYS A 453 -20.80 -27.80 -13.16
N ASN A 454 -19.71 -27.04 -13.25
CA ASN A 454 -18.91 -26.72 -12.06
C ASN A 454 -19.40 -25.42 -11.41
N LYS A 455 -20.51 -25.55 -10.66
CA LYS A 455 -21.18 -24.46 -9.90
C LYS A 455 -20.32 -23.82 -8.80
N ASN A 456 -19.08 -24.27 -8.60
CA ASN A 456 -18.22 -23.83 -7.48
C ASN A 456 -17.05 -22.91 -7.88
N LYS A 457 -16.87 -22.57 -9.16
CA LYS A 457 -15.96 -21.48 -9.59
C LYS A 457 -16.78 -20.26 -9.99
N ARG A 458 -17.01 -19.34 -9.05
CA ARG A 458 -17.72 -18.08 -9.31
C ARG A 458 -16.84 -17.15 -10.18
N ASP A 459 -17.49 -16.43 -11.09
CA ASP A 459 -17.09 -15.16 -11.74
C ASP A 459 -16.02 -15.05 -12.84
N LEU A 460 -15.09 -16.00 -13.05
CA LEU A 460 -14.02 -15.79 -14.05
C LEU A 460 -14.39 -16.09 -15.52
N SER A 461 -15.55 -16.71 -15.78
CA SER A 461 -15.92 -17.25 -17.11
C SER A 461 -16.68 -16.28 -18.03
N LEU A 462 -17.02 -15.09 -17.55
CA LEU A 462 -17.85 -14.12 -18.27
C LEU A 462 -17.17 -12.74 -18.25
N GLN A 463 -15.96 -12.67 -18.78
CA GLN A 463 -15.18 -11.43 -18.85
C GLN A 463 -15.12 -10.90 -20.28
N TYR A 464 -15.61 -9.66 -20.49
CA TYR A 464 -15.46 -8.96 -21.76
C TYR A 464 -14.00 -8.56 -21.94
N ILE A 465 -13.40 -8.94 -23.07
CA ILE A 465 -12.01 -8.60 -23.39
C ILE A 465 -12.04 -7.60 -24.56
N PRO A 466 -11.81 -6.29 -24.29
CA PRO A 466 -11.76 -5.29 -25.35
C PRO A 466 -10.59 -5.54 -26.30
N ASP A 467 -10.58 -4.86 -27.43
CA ASP A 467 -9.38 -4.81 -28.25
C ASP A 467 -8.29 -4.01 -27.54
N ILE A 468 -7.11 -4.62 -27.44
CA ILE A 468 -5.92 -4.02 -26.85
C ILE A 468 -4.94 -3.77 -27.98
N LEU A 469 -4.47 -2.53 -28.08
CA LEU A 469 -3.55 -2.03 -29.09
C LEU A 469 -2.36 -1.41 -28.38
N TYR A 470 -1.16 -1.42 -28.97
CA TYR A 470 -0.03 -0.63 -28.47
C TYR A 470 0.53 0.27 -29.57
N LYS A 471 0.99 1.45 -29.16
CA LYS A 471 1.52 2.49 -30.05
C LYS A 471 3.05 2.45 -30.06
N TYR A 472 3.66 2.31 -31.22
CA TYR A 472 5.12 2.37 -31.37
C TYR A 472 5.52 3.35 -32.47
N LYS A 473 6.76 3.85 -32.42
CA LYS A 473 7.37 4.60 -33.51
C LYS A 473 8.17 3.64 -34.37
N ASN A 474 7.90 3.63 -35.68
CA ASN A 474 8.68 2.84 -36.62
C ASN A 474 10.01 3.52 -37.00
N GLU A 475 10.77 2.91 -37.89
CA GLU A 475 12.04 3.42 -38.43
C GLU A 475 11.96 4.82 -39.07
N TYR A 476 10.76 5.27 -39.44
CA TYR A 476 10.50 6.61 -39.99
C TYR A 476 9.97 7.60 -38.95
N ASN A 477 10.04 7.27 -37.65
CA ASN A 477 9.46 8.06 -36.55
C ASN A 477 7.94 8.27 -36.65
N VAL A 478 7.23 7.47 -37.45
CA VAL A 478 5.77 7.51 -37.57
C VAL A 478 5.15 6.64 -36.48
N SER A 479 4.13 7.18 -35.79
CA SER A 479 3.38 6.43 -34.79
C SER A 479 2.41 5.45 -35.45
N VAL A 480 2.56 4.18 -35.14
CA VAL A 480 1.73 3.08 -35.66
C VAL A 480 1.04 2.36 -34.49
N LEU A 481 -0.22 1.96 -34.67
CA LEU A 481 -0.96 1.11 -33.75
C LEU A 481 -0.87 -0.34 -34.19
N LYS A 482 -0.53 -1.24 -33.27
CA LYS A 482 -0.49 -2.69 -33.51
C LYS A 482 -1.33 -3.42 -32.48
N SER A 483 -1.98 -4.51 -32.88
CA SER A 483 -2.75 -5.36 -31.96
C SER A 483 -1.82 -5.99 -30.92
N ALA A 484 -2.25 -5.97 -29.66
CA ALA A 484 -1.57 -6.62 -28.54
C ALA A 484 -1.93 -8.10 -28.41
N LYS A 485 -2.83 -8.63 -29.25
CA LYS A 485 -3.18 -10.06 -29.26
C LYS A 485 -2.17 -10.85 -30.11
N PRO A 486 -1.66 -12.01 -29.64
CA PRO A 486 -1.81 -12.55 -28.29
C PRO A 486 -0.86 -11.95 -27.26
N PHE A 487 0.26 -11.34 -27.68
CA PHE A 487 1.30 -10.81 -26.79
C PHE A 487 1.65 -9.36 -27.08
N PHE A 488 2.07 -8.63 -26.05
CA PHE A 488 2.66 -7.29 -26.16
C PHE A 488 3.85 -7.11 -25.21
N PRO A 489 4.81 -6.21 -25.52
CA PRO A 489 5.97 -5.96 -24.66
C PRO A 489 5.57 -5.34 -23.32
N ILE A 490 6.19 -5.81 -22.23
CA ILE A 490 5.91 -5.30 -20.87
C ILE A 490 6.36 -3.86 -20.68
N GLU A 491 7.33 -3.38 -21.47
CA GLU A 491 7.88 -2.02 -21.38
C GLU A 491 6.81 -0.91 -21.43
N TYR A 492 5.69 -1.15 -22.11
CA TYR A 492 4.55 -0.22 -22.14
C TYR A 492 3.86 -0.02 -20.79
N LEU A 493 4.08 -0.94 -19.85
CA LEU A 493 3.52 -0.92 -18.51
C LEU A 493 4.50 -0.39 -17.47
N LEU A 494 5.78 -0.18 -17.84
CA LEU A 494 6.84 0.16 -16.90
C LEU A 494 7.09 1.66 -16.83
N VAL A 495 7.29 2.15 -15.62
CA VAL A 495 7.69 3.52 -15.33
C VAL A 495 8.96 3.47 -14.48
N SER A 496 10.07 3.97 -15.01
CA SER A 496 11.38 3.89 -14.35
C SER A 496 11.60 5.02 -13.33
N LEU A 497 12.13 4.68 -12.16
CA LEU A 497 12.53 5.60 -11.10
C LEU A 497 14.04 5.70 -11.01
N THR A 498 14.51 6.77 -10.38
CA THR A 498 15.91 6.85 -9.93
C THR A 498 16.01 6.23 -8.53
N TYR A 499 17.21 5.80 -8.12
CA TYR A 499 17.44 5.29 -6.78
C TYR A 499 18.74 5.85 -6.19
N GLY A 500 18.88 5.84 -4.87
CA GLY A 500 20.07 6.35 -4.20
C GLY A 500 20.18 5.98 -2.72
N VAL A 501 21.35 6.30 -2.17
CA VAL A 501 21.63 6.33 -0.73
C VAL A 501 22.21 7.72 -0.45
N PRO A 502 21.74 8.44 0.59
CA PRO A 502 22.20 9.80 0.83
C PRO A 502 23.66 9.80 1.27
N SER A 503 24.43 10.80 0.83
CA SER A 503 25.85 10.91 1.20
C SER A 503 26.07 11.06 2.71
N ASN A 504 25.09 11.62 3.41
CA ASN A 504 25.06 11.69 4.87
C ASN A 504 23.86 10.90 5.40
N PRO A 505 24.04 9.61 5.76
CA PRO A 505 22.97 8.75 6.23
C PRO A 505 22.24 9.33 7.45
N ARG A 506 20.91 9.28 7.41
CA ARG A 506 20.03 9.72 8.52
C ARG A 506 18.97 8.65 8.81
N PRO A 507 19.37 7.41 9.13
CA PRO A 507 18.41 6.36 9.46
C PRO A 507 17.62 6.73 10.71
N MET A 508 16.34 6.39 10.72
CA MET A 508 15.47 6.56 11.87
C MET A 508 15.83 5.55 12.97
N PHE A 509 16.08 4.30 12.59
CA PHE A 509 16.47 3.22 13.50
C PHE A 509 17.99 3.23 13.70
N LYS A 510 18.43 3.45 14.95
CA LYS A 510 19.84 3.72 15.31
C LYS A 510 20.40 2.72 16.32
N SER A 511 19.77 1.56 16.45
CA SER A 511 20.25 0.52 17.36
C SER A 511 21.66 0.04 16.96
N LYS A 512 22.57 0.05 17.93
CA LYS A 512 23.94 -0.48 17.77
C LYS A 512 23.98 -2.00 17.83
N SER A 513 22.95 -2.61 18.41
CA SER A 513 22.80 -4.05 18.54
C SER A 513 21.47 -4.42 17.90
N PRO A 514 21.40 -4.57 16.56
CA PRO A 514 20.14 -4.84 15.88
C PRO A 514 19.55 -6.17 16.34
N PHE A 515 18.22 -6.24 16.39
CA PHE A 515 17.48 -7.45 16.68
C PHE A 515 17.39 -8.35 15.44
N PHE A 516 17.06 -9.63 15.66
CA PHE A 516 16.91 -10.59 14.57
C PHE A 516 15.78 -10.18 13.63
N THR A 517 16.02 -10.30 12.32
CA THR A 517 14.98 -10.16 11.31
C THR A 517 14.05 -11.38 11.36
N GLU A 518 12.76 -11.13 11.24
CA GLU A 518 11.69 -12.12 11.14
C GLU A 518 11.88 -13.13 9.99
N ASN A 519 11.23 -14.29 10.11
CA ASN A 519 11.13 -15.28 9.04
C ASN A 519 12.49 -15.73 8.44
N ARG A 520 13.54 -15.77 9.28
CA ARG A 520 14.88 -16.26 8.95
C ARG A 520 15.28 -17.49 9.79
N HIS A 521 16.43 -18.08 9.48
CA HIS A 521 16.97 -19.23 10.22
C HIS A 521 17.26 -18.91 11.70
N LEU A 522 17.81 -17.73 11.97
CA LEU A 522 17.89 -17.20 13.34
C LEU A 522 16.51 -16.68 13.72
N THR A 523 15.82 -17.42 14.57
CA THR A 523 14.43 -17.15 14.93
C THR A 523 14.33 -16.14 16.06
N GLN A 524 13.31 -15.29 15.96
CA GLN A 524 12.87 -14.45 17.06
C GLN A 524 12.16 -15.34 18.08
N THR A 525 12.76 -15.53 19.25
CA THR A 525 12.16 -16.29 20.38
C THR A 525 11.99 -15.40 21.61
N PRO A 526 11.10 -15.76 22.56
CA PRO A 526 10.97 -15.04 23.82
C PRO A 526 12.29 -14.93 24.60
N GLU A 527 13.14 -15.96 24.54
CA GLU A 527 14.45 -15.98 25.18
C GLU A 527 15.43 -15.02 24.48
N SER A 528 15.38 -14.94 23.15
CA SER A 528 16.18 -13.99 22.38
C SER A 528 15.79 -12.55 22.70
N LEU A 529 14.49 -12.28 22.83
CA LEU A 529 13.95 -10.97 23.20
C LEU A 529 14.39 -10.59 24.62
N GLN A 530 14.22 -11.49 25.60
CA GLN A 530 14.67 -11.23 26.97
C GLN A 530 16.19 -11.01 27.05
N SER A 531 16.97 -11.82 26.33
CA SER A 531 18.43 -11.66 26.23
C SER A 531 18.81 -10.32 25.59
N HIS A 532 18.01 -9.84 24.62
CA HIS A 532 18.22 -8.54 24.01
C HIS A 532 17.87 -7.40 24.97
N LEU A 533 16.68 -7.44 25.59
CA LEU A 533 16.23 -6.44 26.56
C LEU A 533 17.18 -6.32 27.76
N SER A 534 17.69 -7.44 28.27
CA SER A 534 18.70 -7.43 29.35
C SER A 534 20.02 -6.78 28.92
N LYS A 535 20.51 -7.03 27.70
CA LYS A 535 21.71 -6.38 27.16
C LYS A 535 21.57 -4.86 27.04
N ILE A 536 20.37 -4.37 26.72
CA ILE A 536 20.11 -2.92 26.58
C ILE A 536 19.69 -2.25 27.91
N GLY A 537 19.77 -2.98 29.03
CA GLY A 537 19.49 -2.44 30.37
C GLY A 537 18.01 -2.41 30.76
N LEU A 538 17.17 -3.22 30.09
CA LEU A 538 15.71 -3.36 30.31
C LEU A 538 15.30 -4.73 30.86
N GLY A 539 16.25 -5.57 31.27
CA GLY A 539 15.99 -6.90 31.84
C GLY A 539 15.60 -6.88 33.33
N SER A 540 15.72 -5.73 33.98
CA SER A 540 15.36 -5.50 35.38
C SER A 540 14.40 -4.31 35.49
N PRO A 541 13.56 -4.26 36.55
CA PRO A 541 12.66 -3.10 36.78
C PRO A 541 13.42 -1.78 36.98
N GLU A 542 14.70 -1.83 37.34
CA GLU A 542 15.57 -0.65 37.41
C GLU A 542 16.34 -0.46 36.10
N VAL A 543 16.18 0.71 35.47
CA VAL A 543 16.80 1.09 34.20
C VAL A 543 18.14 1.75 34.49
N THR A 544 19.23 1.18 33.97
CA THR A 544 20.61 1.63 34.26
C THR A 544 21.04 2.83 33.41
N SER A 545 20.51 2.99 32.19
CA SER A 545 20.81 4.13 31.30
C SER A 545 19.70 4.33 30.26
N TYR A 546 18.94 5.42 30.38
CA TYR A 546 17.86 5.77 29.45
C TYR A 546 18.31 5.91 28.00
N GLN A 547 19.46 6.56 27.79
CA GLN A 547 20.00 6.79 26.45
C GLN A 547 20.34 5.48 25.75
N SER A 548 20.93 4.53 26.49
CA SER A 548 21.32 3.22 25.96
C SER A 548 20.09 2.35 25.70
N ALA A 549 19.08 2.39 26.58
CA ALA A 549 17.81 1.70 26.40
C ALA A 549 17.03 2.23 25.18
N ALA A 550 16.89 3.56 25.06
CA ALA A 550 16.22 4.19 23.92
C ALA A 550 16.96 3.90 22.60
N GLN A 551 18.29 3.85 22.62
CA GLN A 551 19.08 3.43 21.47
C GLN A 551 18.83 1.95 21.13
N GLY A 552 18.78 1.07 22.12
CA GLY A 552 18.50 -0.36 21.92
C GLY A 552 17.09 -0.64 21.37
N LEU A 553 16.09 0.12 21.83
CA LEU A 553 14.70 0.04 21.34
C LEU A 553 14.51 0.61 19.92
N SER A 554 15.51 1.32 19.39
CA SER A 554 15.47 1.92 18.05
C SER A 554 15.78 0.90 16.95
N ASP A 555 14.95 -0.15 16.86
CA ASP A 555 15.01 -1.23 15.87
C ASP A 555 13.59 -1.63 15.44
N PHE A 556 13.30 -1.58 14.13
CA PHE A 556 11.96 -1.87 13.60
C PHE A 556 11.51 -3.31 13.87
N HIS A 557 12.40 -4.28 13.65
CA HIS A 557 12.08 -5.71 13.80
C HIS A 557 11.80 -6.07 15.25
N LEU A 558 12.53 -5.44 16.17
CA LEU A 558 12.27 -5.55 17.61
C LEU A 558 10.86 -5.06 17.95
N LEU A 559 10.47 -3.88 17.48
CA LEU A 559 9.16 -3.30 17.77
C LEU A 559 8.02 -4.16 17.21
N VAL A 560 8.19 -4.69 16.00
CA VAL A 560 7.22 -5.61 15.39
C VAL A 560 7.07 -6.87 16.23
N TYR A 561 8.19 -7.51 16.60
CA TYR A 561 8.16 -8.74 17.40
C TYR A 561 7.59 -8.53 18.81
N MET A 562 7.88 -7.39 19.46
CA MET A 562 7.31 -7.08 20.77
C MET A 562 5.79 -6.90 20.70
N THR A 563 5.30 -6.28 19.62
CA THR A 563 3.87 -6.05 19.41
C THR A 563 3.13 -7.35 19.07
N SER A 564 3.79 -8.31 18.42
CA SER A 564 3.16 -9.60 18.05
C SER A 564 2.74 -10.47 19.25
N PHE A 565 3.24 -10.19 20.46
CA PHE A 565 2.77 -10.87 21.68
C PHE A 565 1.34 -10.48 22.09
N GLY A 566 0.81 -9.35 21.59
CA GLY A 566 -0.52 -8.87 21.96
C GLY A 566 -0.66 -8.45 23.43
N ILE A 567 0.46 -8.24 24.14
CA ILE A 567 0.49 -7.80 25.55
C ILE A 567 0.50 -6.27 25.64
N LEU A 568 1.20 -5.61 24.70
CA LEU A 568 1.32 -4.16 24.66
C LEU A 568 0.02 -3.52 24.21
N SER A 569 -0.30 -2.37 24.80
CA SER A 569 -1.45 -1.56 24.36
C SER A 569 -1.15 -0.94 22.99
N THR A 570 -2.04 -1.15 22.03
CA THR A 570 -1.89 -0.73 20.63
C THR A 570 -2.91 0.34 20.21
N ASP A 571 -3.75 0.82 21.12
CA ASP A 571 -4.77 1.80 20.81
C ASP A 571 -4.12 3.09 20.29
N LEU A 572 -4.30 3.40 19.01
CA LEU A 572 -3.73 4.59 18.37
C LEU A 572 -4.47 5.88 18.75
N SER A 573 -5.03 5.98 19.96
CA SER A 573 -5.71 7.18 20.40
C SER A 573 -4.72 8.35 20.43
N THR A 574 -5.14 9.44 19.78
CA THR A 574 -4.36 10.65 19.46
C THR A 574 -3.68 11.28 20.67
N GLU A 575 -2.67 12.13 20.40
CA GLU A 575 -1.81 12.85 21.35
C GLU A 575 -2.50 13.57 22.53
N ASN A 576 -3.84 13.69 22.51
CA ASN A 576 -4.71 14.33 23.50
C ASN A 576 -5.44 13.36 24.45
N SER A 577 -5.10 12.07 24.47
CA SER A 577 -5.60 11.09 25.46
C SER A 577 -4.76 11.13 26.74
N ASP A 578 -5.41 11.15 27.91
CA ASP A 578 -4.74 11.05 29.22
C ASP A 578 -3.95 9.74 29.39
N ASN A 579 -4.31 8.70 28.63
CA ASN A 579 -3.58 7.43 28.56
C ASN A 579 -3.04 7.22 27.14
N LYS A 580 -1.72 7.32 26.97
CA LYS A 580 -1.04 6.99 25.72
C LYS A 580 -0.80 5.49 25.65
N SER A 581 -0.97 4.89 24.47
CA SER A 581 -0.64 3.47 24.28
C SER A 581 0.87 3.23 24.27
N ASP A 582 1.28 2.03 24.66
CA ASP A 582 2.70 1.63 24.67
C ASP A 582 3.30 1.74 23.28
N LEU A 583 2.55 1.33 22.25
CA LEU A 583 3.01 1.40 20.87
C LEU A 583 3.22 2.85 20.42
N TYR A 584 2.35 3.77 20.83
CA TYR A 584 2.56 5.20 20.58
C TYR A 584 3.83 5.73 21.28
N LEU A 585 4.03 5.35 22.55
CA LEU A 585 5.22 5.75 23.31
C LEU A 585 6.51 5.22 22.66
N LEU A 586 6.54 3.95 22.26
CA LEU A 586 7.64 3.33 21.52
C LEU A 586 7.92 4.07 20.20
N GLY A 587 6.88 4.39 19.44
CA GLY A 587 7.01 5.19 18.22
C GLY A 587 7.64 6.57 18.46
N LYS A 588 7.22 7.29 19.51
CA LYS A 588 7.81 8.59 19.89
C LYS A 588 9.24 8.45 20.41
N ILE A 589 9.58 7.36 21.09
CA ILE A 589 10.97 7.09 21.53
C ILE A 589 11.89 7.00 20.33
N VAL A 590 11.46 6.29 19.27
CA VAL A 590 12.22 6.14 18.02
C VAL A 590 12.29 7.45 17.25
N GLN A 591 11.18 8.16 17.06
CA GLN A 591 11.14 9.43 16.30
C GLN A 591 12.04 10.52 16.90
N ASN A 592 12.02 10.70 18.22
CA ASN A 592 12.77 11.77 18.90
C ASN A 592 14.24 11.41 19.15
N GLY A 593 14.59 10.13 19.03
CA GLY A 593 15.93 9.61 19.26
C GLY A 593 16.35 9.60 20.75
N PRO A 594 17.52 9.03 21.07
CA PRO A 594 17.87 8.66 22.44
C PRO A 594 18.07 9.86 23.40
N ASN A 595 18.26 11.07 22.89
CA ASN A 595 18.55 12.26 23.70
C ASN A 595 17.28 13.02 24.15
N GLN A 596 16.13 12.78 23.52
CA GLN A 596 14.89 13.55 23.75
C GLN A 596 13.70 12.66 24.15
N SER A 597 13.97 11.39 24.44
CA SER A 597 12.93 10.37 24.67
C SER A 597 12.72 9.97 26.14
N GLU A 598 13.41 10.62 27.08
CA GLU A 598 13.35 10.29 28.52
C GLU A 598 11.92 10.33 29.07
N LYS A 599 11.14 11.36 28.71
CA LYS A 599 9.74 11.49 29.15
C LYS A 599 8.89 10.31 28.70
N TYR A 600 8.95 9.96 27.42
CA TYR A 600 8.16 8.87 26.84
C TYR A 600 8.57 7.51 27.39
N PHE A 601 9.87 7.36 27.66
CA PHE A 601 10.42 6.16 28.24
C PHE A 601 9.95 5.97 29.69
N ASN A 602 9.96 7.02 30.52
CA ASN A 602 9.46 6.92 31.91
C ASN A 602 7.97 6.54 31.94
N GLU A 603 7.17 7.14 31.06
CA GLU A 603 5.75 6.81 30.91
C GLU A 603 5.56 5.34 30.46
N LEU A 604 6.40 4.84 29.57
CA LEU A 604 6.38 3.43 29.13
C LEU A 604 6.78 2.48 30.27
N ALA A 605 7.82 2.82 31.04
CA ALA A 605 8.31 1.99 32.13
C ALA A 605 7.28 1.82 33.27
N GLU A 606 6.42 2.82 33.47
CA GLU A 606 5.32 2.79 34.44
C GLU A 606 4.05 2.08 33.91
N SER A 607 3.99 1.78 32.61
CA SER A 607 2.83 1.13 31.99
C SER A 607 2.62 -0.30 32.49
N SER A 608 1.37 -0.64 32.81
CA SER A 608 1.00 -1.97 33.31
C SER A 608 1.21 -3.08 32.28
N SER A 609 0.97 -2.81 31.00
CA SER A 609 1.20 -3.73 29.89
C SER A 609 2.69 -3.93 29.61
N TRP A 610 3.50 -2.87 29.73
CA TRP A 610 4.96 -2.99 29.68
C TRP A 610 5.50 -3.88 30.80
N LEU A 611 5.09 -3.62 32.05
CA LEU A 611 5.48 -4.44 33.20
C LEU A 611 5.02 -5.90 33.06
N SER A 612 3.83 -6.12 32.47
CA SER A 612 3.31 -7.45 32.17
C SER A 612 4.18 -8.17 31.13
N LEU A 613 4.63 -7.49 30.07
CA LEU A 613 5.54 -8.05 29.09
C LEU A 613 6.86 -8.49 29.75
N ILE A 614 7.47 -7.62 30.55
CA ILE A 614 8.72 -7.93 31.27
C ILE A 614 8.53 -9.10 32.24
N ALA A 615 7.40 -9.16 32.97
CA ALA A 615 7.09 -10.27 33.87
C ALA A 615 6.95 -11.61 33.12
N VAL A 616 6.27 -11.62 31.97
CA VAL A 616 6.11 -12.81 31.11
C VAL A 616 7.49 -13.28 30.62
N LEU A 617 8.33 -12.37 30.12
CA LEU A 617 9.66 -12.70 29.62
C LEU A 617 10.62 -13.21 30.71
N ASN A 618 10.50 -12.69 31.93
CA ASN A 618 11.30 -13.19 33.06
C ASN A 618 10.84 -14.57 33.54
N SER A 619 9.55 -14.87 33.42
CA SER A 619 9.00 -16.18 33.77
C SER A 619 9.39 -17.29 32.78
N SER A 620 9.49 -16.97 31.48
CA SER A 620 9.91 -17.94 30.45
C SER A 620 11.39 -18.32 30.59
N ALA A 621 12.22 -17.38 31.03
CA ALA A 621 13.65 -17.61 31.23
C ALA A 621 14.01 -18.43 32.46
N GLY A 622 13.24 -18.30 33.55
CA GLY A 622 13.48 -18.98 34.82
C GLY A 622 13.31 -20.51 34.78
N ASN A 623 12.66 -21.05 33.75
CA ASN A 623 12.42 -22.49 33.61
C ASN A 623 13.62 -23.29 33.05
N ASN A 624 14.65 -22.62 32.51
CA ASN A 624 15.82 -23.30 31.94
C ASN A 624 17.05 -23.37 32.86
N THR A 625 17.00 -22.83 34.07
CA THR A 625 18.12 -22.89 35.03
C THR A 625 18.05 -24.06 36.02
N SER A 626 17.02 -24.91 35.96
CA SER A 626 16.79 -25.99 36.95
C SER A 626 17.22 -27.39 36.49
N SER A 627 18.15 -27.51 35.55
CA SER A 627 18.70 -28.82 35.13
C SER A 627 20.21 -28.82 34.89
N LYS A 628 20.98 -28.10 35.70
CA LYS A 628 22.39 -28.41 35.96
C LYS A 628 22.71 -28.02 37.40
N ASN A 629 22.66 -29.01 38.30
CA ASN A 629 23.48 -29.15 39.51
C ASN A 629 22.76 -30.06 40.52
N TYR A 630 22.86 -31.36 40.28
CA TYR A 630 22.89 -32.34 41.37
C TYR A 630 24.15 -33.20 41.20
N ALA A 631 24.81 -33.43 42.34
CA ALA A 631 26.02 -34.21 42.58
C ALA A 631 27.37 -33.51 42.30
N ASN A 632 27.91 -32.81 43.31
CA ASN A 632 28.89 -33.45 44.20
C ASN A 632 29.35 -32.51 45.32
N THR A 633 29.15 -32.94 46.57
CA THR A 633 29.91 -32.47 47.72
C THR A 633 30.46 -33.66 48.49
N ASN A 634 31.78 -33.61 48.66
CA ASN A 634 32.60 -34.21 49.73
C ASN A 634 32.88 -35.72 49.70
N GLN A 635 34.14 -36.06 49.42
CA GLN A 635 34.97 -36.80 50.38
C GLN A 635 36.47 -36.61 50.13
N GLN A 636 37.21 -36.51 51.24
CA GLN A 636 38.63 -36.20 51.38
C GLN A 636 39.52 -37.45 51.21
N ASN A 637 40.76 -37.22 50.78
CA ASN A 637 42.02 -37.95 51.05
C ASN A 637 42.00 -39.48 51.31
N SER A 638 42.77 -40.23 50.51
CA SER A 638 44.04 -40.90 50.93
C SER A 638 44.49 -41.98 49.92
N GLY A 639 45.78 -41.98 49.55
CA GLY A 639 46.57 -43.22 49.39
C GLY A 639 46.61 -43.97 48.05
N LEU A 640 47.74 -43.84 47.34
CA LEU A 640 48.57 -44.91 46.74
C LEU A 640 47.88 -46.03 45.93
N ASN A 641 48.03 -46.00 44.59
CA ASN A 641 48.99 -46.82 43.83
C ASN A 641 48.70 -46.80 42.32
N GLN A 642 49.77 -46.50 41.56
CA GLN A 642 49.98 -46.75 40.12
C GLN A 642 49.97 -48.29 39.81
N PRO A 643 50.02 -48.77 38.53
CA PRO A 643 50.72 -48.15 37.39
C PRO A 643 50.24 -48.41 35.93
N HIS A 644 50.95 -47.73 35.00
CA HIS A 644 51.23 -48.00 33.57
C HIS A 644 50.10 -47.75 32.53
N ASN A 645 50.27 -47.05 31.39
CA ASN A 645 51.42 -46.55 30.59
C ASN A 645 50.97 -45.25 29.84
N VAL A 646 51.67 -44.11 29.93
CA VAL A 646 52.70 -43.57 29.00
C VAL A 646 52.25 -43.50 27.53
N SER A 647 51.71 -42.35 27.10
CA SER A 647 52.31 -41.25 26.28
C SER A 647 52.41 -41.58 24.78
N ARG A 648 51.74 -40.87 23.86
CA ARG A 648 51.83 -39.45 23.39
C ARG A 648 53.02 -39.21 22.45
N HIS A 649 52.72 -38.45 21.38
CA HIS A 649 53.57 -37.79 20.35
C HIS A 649 53.52 -38.44 18.95
N THR A 650 52.79 -37.87 17.98
CA THR A 650 53.07 -36.69 17.10
C THR A 650 54.25 -36.88 16.16
N ILE A 651 54.05 -36.55 14.87
CA ILE A 651 54.89 -35.72 13.96
C ILE A 651 54.95 -36.28 12.51
N ASP A 652 54.50 -35.41 11.61
CA ASP A 652 54.98 -35.00 10.27
C ASP A 652 55.12 -35.89 9.02
N GLU A 653 54.72 -35.22 7.93
CA GLU A 653 55.33 -35.10 6.60
C GLU A 653 55.58 -36.35 5.75
N SER A 654 55.06 -36.34 4.52
CA SER A 654 55.85 -35.85 3.37
C SER A 654 55.16 -36.07 2.03
N THR A 655 55.49 -35.15 1.14
CA THR A 655 55.25 -35.04 -0.30
C THR A 655 55.63 -36.27 -1.13
N SER A 656 54.89 -36.53 -2.21
CA SER A 656 55.49 -36.73 -3.54
C SER A 656 54.44 -36.74 -4.65
N SER A 657 54.80 -36.02 -5.72
CA SER A 657 54.14 -35.84 -6.99
C SER A 657 54.41 -37.01 -7.94
N SER A 658 53.51 -37.27 -8.89
CA SER A 658 53.87 -37.50 -10.30
C SER A 658 52.65 -37.59 -11.22
N ASN A 659 52.77 -36.86 -12.32
CA ASN A 659 51.88 -36.75 -13.48
C ASN A 659 51.91 -38.01 -14.38
N SER A 660 50.78 -38.30 -15.05
CA SER A 660 50.69 -38.67 -16.49
C SER A 660 49.20 -38.80 -16.87
N GLN A 661 48.59 -37.85 -17.59
CA GLN A 661 48.47 -37.70 -19.05
C GLN A 661 47.72 -38.81 -19.84
N GLY A 662 46.62 -38.38 -20.49
CA GLY A 662 46.00 -38.93 -21.72
C GLY A 662 44.99 -40.07 -21.50
N SER A 663 43.92 -40.28 -22.27
CA SER A 663 43.28 -39.62 -23.42
C SER A 663 42.10 -40.54 -23.82
N PHE A 664 40.93 -39.97 -24.15
CA PHE A 664 39.82 -40.45 -25.01
C PHE A 664 39.53 -41.96 -25.23
N GLY A 665 38.25 -42.34 -25.12
CA GLY A 665 37.69 -43.46 -25.91
C GLY A 665 36.43 -44.11 -25.35
N GLU A 666 35.32 -43.96 -26.07
CA GLU A 666 34.02 -44.63 -25.89
C GLU A 666 34.10 -46.17 -25.93
N SER A 667 33.25 -46.86 -25.16
CA SER A 667 32.18 -47.77 -25.67
C SER A 667 31.77 -48.84 -24.65
N HIS A 668 30.45 -49.00 -24.51
CA HIS A 668 29.67 -50.09 -23.94
C HIS A 668 30.37 -51.45 -23.74
N ASP A 669 30.19 -52.06 -22.56
CA ASP A 669 29.42 -53.31 -22.45
C ASP A 669 29.08 -53.69 -20.98
N MET A 670 27.78 -53.91 -20.77
CA MET A 670 27.12 -54.95 -19.96
C MET A 670 27.72 -55.34 -18.59
N MET A 671 27.05 -54.97 -17.51
CA MET A 671 26.97 -55.80 -16.30
C MET A 671 25.52 -55.99 -15.86
N ASP A 672 25.27 -57.21 -15.41
CA ASP A 672 23.99 -57.87 -15.19
C ASP A 672 23.05 -57.18 -14.18
N VAL A 673 21.77 -57.37 -14.48
CA VAL A 673 20.57 -56.94 -13.78
C VAL A 673 20.46 -57.63 -12.42
N GLU A 674 20.59 -56.88 -11.33
CA GLU A 674 19.92 -57.22 -10.07
C GLU A 674 18.48 -56.69 -10.16
N ASP A 675 17.50 -57.58 -9.96
CA ASP A 675 16.05 -57.33 -9.95
C ASP A 675 15.70 -56.20 -8.96
N SER A 676 15.79 -54.97 -9.45
CA SER A 676 15.46 -53.76 -8.71
C SER A 676 13.94 -53.67 -8.70
N GLN A 677 13.31 -54.14 -7.63
CA GLN A 677 11.88 -53.92 -7.45
C GLN A 677 11.64 -52.40 -7.46
N ILE A 678 10.79 -51.95 -8.37
CA ILE A 678 10.41 -50.55 -8.57
C ILE A 678 8.90 -50.39 -8.42
N TRP A 679 8.44 -49.19 -8.10
CA TRP A 679 7.03 -48.81 -8.09
C TRP A 679 6.79 -47.54 -8.89
N SER A 680 5.79 -47.56 -9.76
CA SER A 680 5.44 -46.40 -10.59
C SER A 680 4.54 -45.43 -9.81
N CYS A 681 4.90 -44.15 -9.80
CA CYS A 681 4.10 -43.10 -9.17
C CYS A 681 2.76 -42.92 -9.89
N ARG A 682 1.65 -42.97 -9.16
CA ARG A 682 0.30 -42.83 -9.75
C ARG A 682 0.01 -41.44 -10.32
N HIS A 683 0.75 -40.42 -9.90
CA HIS A 683 0.52 -39.03 -10.31
C HIS A 683 1.35 -38.61 -11.52
N CYS A 684 2.64 -38.93 -11.53
CA CYS A 684 3.56 -38.51 -12.61
C CYS A 684 4.15 -39.68 -13.40
N THR A 685 3.74 -40.92 -13.11
CA THR A 685 4.15 -42.17 -13.79
C THR A 685 5.64 -42.51 -13.71
N TYR A 686 6.42 -41.75 -12.92
CA TYR A 686 7.84 -42.02 -12.73
C TYR A 686 8.08 -43.30 -11.92
N ASP A 687 9.02 -44.14 -12.36
CA ASP A 687 9.41 -45.37 -11.68
C ASP A 687 10.42 -45.08 -10.56
N ASN A 688 10.00 -45.34 -9.33
CA ASN A 688 10.80 -45.13 -8.13
C ASN A 688 11.31 -46.46 -7.59
N ASP A 689 12.43 -46.41 -6.86
CA ASP A 689 12.98 -47.55 -6.14
C ASP A 689 12.00 -48.02 -5.03
N ILE A 690 11.86 -49.34 -4.80
CA ILE A 690 10.98 -49.88 -3.75
C ILE A 690 11.34 -49.38 -2.35
N SER A 691 12.60 -49.00 -2.11
CA SER A 691 13.09 -48.46 -0.84
C SER A 691 12.59 -47.05 -0.53
N THR A 692 12.09 -46.31 -1.52
CA THR A 692 11.56 -44.96 -1.31
C THR A 692 10.05 -44.98 -1.08
N THR A 693 9.60 -44.27 -0.06
CA THR A 693 8.17 -44.09 0.27
C THR A 693 7.57 -42.85 -0.41
N TRP A 694 8.38 -42.06 -1.11
CA TRP A 694 7.99 -40.86 -1.86
C TRP A 694 8.56 -40.90 -3.29
N CYS A 695 7.85 -40.25 -4.22
CA CYS A 695 8.27 -40.13 -5.61
C CYS A 695 9.39 -39.10 -5.77
N ALA A 696 10.50 -39.46 -6.42
CA ALA A 696 11.66 -38.59 -6.63
C ALA A 696 11.37 -37.37 -7.51
N ILE A 697 10.33 -37.42 -8.34
CA ILE A 697 9.98 -36.33 -9.27
C ILE A 697 8.92 -35.40 -8.70
N CYS A 698 7.84 -35.94 -8.14
CA CYS A 698 6.72 -35.11 -7.65
C CYS A 698 6.65 -34.98 -6.13
N GLY A 699 7.50 -35.69 -5.37
CA GLY A 699 7.55 -35.64 -3.91
C GLY A 699 6.35 -36.28 -3.20
N LEU A 700 5.39 -36.86 -3.92
CA LEU A 700 4.18 -37.44 -3.33
C LEU A 700 4.43 -38.86 -2.77
N PRO A 701 3.74 -39.24 -1.68
CA PRO A 701 3.85 -40.57 -1.07
C PRO A 701 3.44 -41.68 -2.04
N LYS A 702 3.95 -42.88 -1.78
CA LYS A 702 3.68 -44.08 -2.59
C LYS A 702 2.21 -44.52 -2.60
N ASP A 703 1.50 -44.26 -1.51
CA ASP A 703 0.15 -44.76 -1.27
C ASP A 703 -0.96 -43.71 -1.48
N ASP A 704 -0.63 -42.50 -1.97
CA ASP A 704 -1.59 -41.41 -2.26
C ASP A 704 -2.24 -41.51 -3.66
#